data_AF-A0A2G4FRX9-F1
#
_entry.id   AF-A0A2G4FRX9-F1
#
_cell.length_a   1.000
_cell.length_b   1.000
_cell.length_c   1.000
_cell.angle_alpha   90.00
_cell.angle_beta   90.00
_cell.angle_gamma   90.00
#
_symmetry.space_group_name_H-M   'P 1'
#
loop_
_entity.id
_entity.type
_entity.pdbx_description
1 polymer ?
#
loop_
_entity_poly.entity_id
_entity_poly.type
_entity_poly.pdbx_seq_one_letter_code
_entity_poly.pdbx_strand_id
1 'polypeptide(L)'
;MISGTIVLLMGVLQGQLELKKESPPWYEDRKQLLYFKDLQGKLQPVKSIADWSNRVTHTRQNMELVMGKLPSITSLPLDMKIDFEEKLQHYTRQHISFVVEKDDRVPAFLLIPHGVSRLSSKPGVICLPGSSKPGKDIPAGISQATGQAYAHELASRGYVCLVMDYPLLHTTEYNADPYEMGYVSATMKGIVNHRRGIDLLISLAFVDSGSIGVIGHSLGGHNAIFLGVFDERIKAVASSCGFNVFAKHNKGDVRAWSSKYYMPRIKTEYKDDPSKIPFDFTEVLAALAPRPVFINAPLHDDPDFEVSGVTDCIDAALPVYEKIFNTKDKLDVHHPDTNHSFPLKERLLAYAFFDRHLMPRANAMDMKNGLIIHLPLSNDARDISGNGNHAEGLNVEYAKGASFNGRNSSLKISKDVGRQLGKGEFSIACWIKAEDKSNESSGGDIFSWYDPNTSRGVNFSLKSNQGVTTNQANYRHLHFGIDNNKVGEWQDCGQPGKALCAFSLAVHEGQLYAGTCVPDAKDSARVYRYAGAQRWIDCGAPDKSNSVMSLAVYENELYAGTGKYRIAGSALPESTNLNLGGSIFRYEGRNVWKDCGQLPDTEAVGGMVVYKGKLYASSLYKPAGFYRYDGEKHWTKCATPFVVNPVNKQLENLRVESLTVFGEYLYASSYDCGNVFRYDGEKWTDLGRLGDNTQTYSFAIYQGSLHVGTWPSGRVYRFEKSNEWTDLGRLGQELEVMGMVVYNGKLLAGTLPLAEVYEYSNNKTWKKITRLDHTPDVKYRRAWTMAEHDGRLFCSTLPSGKIFSFESGRNIVWGHSLSKGWHHVAAIKAGDKLKLYLDGSKVSESALFDARDFQLANDGVIKIGAGFSENFLGKMSDFRIYNQTLDVELVKKLASMKPPS
;
A
#
# COMPACT_ATOMS: atom_id res chain seq x y z
N MET A 1 -46.51 38.65 -15.82
CA MET A 1 -46.21 39.83 -14.99
C MET A 1 -44.72 40.09 -15.11
N ILE A 2 -44.35 41.21 -15.77
CA ILE A 2 -43.21 42.14 -15.50
C ILE A 2 -41.84 41.47 -15.29
N SER A 3 -40.72 41.77 -15.95
CA SER A 3 -40.18 42.69 -16.97
C SER A 3 -38.68 42.25 -17.08
N GLY A 4 -37.84 42.49 -18.07
CA GLY A 4 -37.78 43.33 -19.26
C GLY A 4 -36.29 43.37 -19.69
N THR A 5 -35.97 43.11 -20.96
CA THR A 5 -35.45 44.08 -21.97
C THR A 5 -33.95 44.43 -21.75
N ILE A 6 -33.00 44.42 -22.70
CA ILE A 6 -32.92 44.89 -24.09
C ILE A 6 -31.70 44.23 -24.77
N VAL A 7 -31.85 43.71 -26.00
CA VAL A 7 -30.76 43.60 -26.99
C VAL A 7 -31.25 44.36 -28.23
N LEU A 8 -30.61 45.48 -28.56
CA LEU A 8 -30.86 46.20 -29.80
C LEU A 8 -29.54 46.70 -30.40
N LEU A 9 -29.33 46.29 -31.65
CA LEU A 9 -28.56 46.87 -32.73
C LEU A 9 -27.41 47.84 -32.41
N MET A 10 -26.20 47.49 -32.87
CA MET A 10 -25.41 48.41 -33.69
C MET A 10 -24.74 47.63 -34.83
N GLY A 11 -25.21 47.91 -36.05
CA GLY A 11 -24.45 47.69 -37.27
C GLY A 11 -23.90 49.03 -37.77
N VAL A 12 -22.78 48.94 -38.49
CA VAL A 12 -22.17 49.95 -39.37
C VAL A 12 -21.34 51.04 -38.69
N LEU A 13 -20.03 50.77 -38.61
CA LEU A 13 -18.99 51.71 -39.04
C LEU A 13 -17.88 50.89 -39.71
N GLN A 14 -17.96 50.81 -41.04
CA GLN A 14 -16.81 50.53 -41.89
C GLN A 14 -15.78 51.64 -41.67
N GLY A 15 -14.79 51.36 -40.83
CA GLY A 15 -13.52 52.08 -40.81
C GLY A 15 -12.43 51.08 -41.18
N GLN A 16 -11.78 51.30 -42.32
CA GLN A 16 -10.55 50.63 -42.70
C GLN A 16 -9.49 50.89 -41.63
N LEU A 17 -9.38 50.01 -40.65
CA LEU A 17 -8.12 49.75 -39.98
C LEU A 17 -7.51 48.58 -40.74
N GLU A 18 -6.69 48.91 -41.74
CA GLU A 18 -5.59 48.03 -42.11
C GLU A 18 -4.82 47.74 -40.81
N LEU A 19 -5.11 46.59 -40.19
CA LEU A 19 -4.25 45.99 -39.19
C LEU A 19 -2.92 45.75 -39.92
N LYS A 20 -2.00 46.73 -39.80
CA LYS A 20 -0.58 46.50 -40.05
C LYS A 20 -0.27 45.18 -39.38
N LYS A 21 0.18 44.22 -40.18
CA LYS A 21 0.59 42.90 -39.70
C LYS A 21 1.85 43.12 -38.87
N GLU A 22 1.67 43.55 -37.62
CA GLU A 22 2.78 43.87 -36.73
C GLU A 22 3.59 42.60 -36.52
N SER A 23 4.90 42.74 -36.66
CA SER A 23 5.82 41.64 -36.41
C SER A 23 5.66 41.20 -34.94
N PRO A 24 5.81 39.90 -34.63
CA PRO A 24 5.72 39.42 -33.26
C PRO A 24 6.66 40.20 -32.33
N PRO A 25 6.28 40.45 -31.06
CA PRO A 25 7.10 41.25 -30.17
C PRO A 25 8.49 40.63 -29.95
N TRP A 26 9.53 41.44 -30.09
CA TRP A 26 10.90 41.11 -29.73
C TRP A 26 11.10 41.20 -28.21
N TYR A 27 11.82 40.28 -27.60
CA TYR A 27 12.17 40.33 -26.17
C TYR A 27 13.68 40.39 -26.02
N GLU A 28 14.15 41.45 -25.37
CA GLU A 28 15.57 41.72 -25.18
C GLU A 28 16.20 40.72 -24.20
N ASP A 29 15.49 40.40 -23.12
CA ASP A 29 15.88 39.36 -22.16
C ASP A 29 14.86 38.21 -22.18
N ARG A 30 15.23 37.12 -22.86
CA ARG A 30 14.40 35.92 -23.02
C ARG A 30 14.39 35.02 -21.78
N LYS A 31 15.10 35.38 -20.71
CA LYS A 31 15.03 34.70 -19.40
C LYS A 31 13.95 35.31 -18.49
N GLN A 32 13.53 36.55 -18.74
CA GLN A 32 12.44 37.22 -18.00
C GLN A 32 11.06 36.78 -18.49
N LEU A 33 10.68 35.56 -18.12
CA LEU A 33 9.43 34.94 -18.61
C LEU A 33 8.17 35.37 -17.85
N LEU A 34 8.28 36.06 -16.70
CA LEU A 34 7.13 36.58 -15.95
C LEU A 34 6.60 37.92 -16.50
N TYR A 35 6.90 38.25 -17.74
CA TYR A 35 6.38 39.42 -18.45
C TYR A 35 5.97 39.06 -19.88
N PHE A 36 5.00 39.79 -20.41
CA PHE A 36 4.62 39.79 -21.84
C PHE A 36 4.49 41.24 -22.34
N LYS A 37 4.67 41.48 -23.63
CA LYS A 37 4.42 42.79 -24.27
C LYS A 37 2.95 42.88 -24.69
N ASP A 38 2.25 43.95 -24.32
CA ASP A 38 0.89 44.22 -24.78
C ASP A 38 0.85 44.70 -26.24
N LEU A 39 -0.34 45.02 -26.75
CA LEU A 39 -0.55 45.52 -28.12
C LEU A 39 0.16 46.86 -28.40
N GLN A 40 0.62 47.57 -27.37
CA GLN A 40 1.41 48.80 -27.51
C GLN A 40 2.91 48.54 -27.34
N GLY A 41 3.34 47.27 -27.23
CA GLY A 41 4.73 46.88 -27.05
C GLY A 41 5.26 47.06 -25.63
N LYS A 42 4.41 47.41 -24.66
CA LYS A 42 4.83 47.67 -23.27
C LYS A 42 4.85 46.37 -22.46
N LEU A 43 5.89 46.20 -21.64
CA LEU A 43 5.99 45.05 -20.73
C LEU A 43 4.91 45.11 -19.64
N GLN A 44 4.18 44.01 -19.52
CA GLN A 44 3.16 43.74 -18.51
C GLN A 44 3.54 42.48 -17.74
N PRO A 45 3.38 42.46 -16.40
CA PRO A 45 3.66 41.26 -15.61
C PRO A 45 2.64 40.15 -15.90
N VAL A 46 3.12 38.90 -15.99
CA VAL A 46 2.27 37.70 -16.08
C VAL A 46 1.73 37.41 -14.68
N LYS A 47 0.41 37.54 -14.49
CA LYS A 47 -0.27 37.30 -13.20
C LYS A 47 -1.36 36.23 -13.29
N SER A 48 -1.70 35.79 -14.50
CA SER A 48 -2.77 34.84 -14.76
C SER A 48 -2.43 33.90 -15.92
N ILE A 49 -3.25 32.85 -16.08
CA ILE A 49 -3.15 31.91 -17.21
C ILE A 49 -3.40 32.64 -18.54
N ALA A 50 -4.29 33.63 -18.57
CA ALA A 50 -4.57 34.42 -19.76
C ALA A 50 -3.35 35.27 -20.18
N ASP A 51 -2.67 35.89 -19.22
CA ASP A 51 -1.43 36.64 -19.48
C ASP A 51 -0.32 35.73 -20.01
N TRP A 52 -0.21 34.53 -19.44
CA TRP A 52 0.76 33.53 -19.89
C TRP A 52 0.46 33.08 -21.33
N SER A 53 -0.80 32.92 -21.71
CA SER A 53 -1.20 32.57 -23.07
C SER A 53 -0.72 33.59 -24.11
N ASN A 54 -0.68 34.89 -23.76
CA ASN A 54 -0.08 35.91 -24.62
C ASN A 54 1.42 35.67 -24.82
N ARG A 55 2.15 35.34 -23.75
CA ARG A 55 3.58 35.01 -23.83
C ARG A 55 3.84 33.80 -24.71
N VAL A 56 3.06 32.74 -24.56
CA VAL A 56 3.12 31.53 -25.41
C VAL A 56 2.83 31.86 -26.87
N THR A 57 1.84 32.72 -27.14
CA THR A 57 1.50 33.16 -28.49
C THR A 57 2.66 33.91 -29.13
N HIS A 58 3.31 34.84 -28.42
CA HIS A 58 4.51 35.52 -28.92
C HIS A 58 5.65 34.53 -29.21
N THR A 59 5.89 33.56 -28.33
CA THR A 59 6.91 32.53 -28.54
C THR A 59 6.64 31.74 -29.82
N ARG A 60 5.41 31.24 -30.01
CA ARG A 60 5.01 30.50 -31.22
C ARG A 60 5.21 31.34 -32.48
N GLN A 61 4.74 32.59 -32.47
CA GLN A 61 4.87 33.49 -33.61
C GLN A 61 6.34 33.81 -33.96
N ASN A 62 7.20 33.95 -32.95
CA ASN A 62 8.65 34.13 -33.14
C ASN A 62 9.32 32.86 -33.69
N MET A 63 8.92 31.67 -33.22
CA MET A 63 9.36 30.39 -33.81
C MET A 63 8.95 30.29 -35.29
N GLU A 64 7.73 30.72 -35.65
CA GLU A 64 7.25 30.72 -37.03
C GLU A 64 8.02 31.67 -37.97
N LEU A 65 8.67 32.73 -37.45
CA LEU A 65 9.53 33.56 -38.29
C LEU A 65 10.72 32.76 -38.84
N VAL A 66 11.26 31.85 -38.00
CA VAL A 66 12.42 31.02 -38.31
C VAL A 66 12.03 29.73 -39.03
N MET A 67 11.02 29.03 -38.52
CA MET A 67 10.59 27.72 -39.03
C MET A 67 9.63 27.84 -40.21
N GLY A 68 8.98 28.99 -40.40
CA GLY A 68 7.84 29.15 -41.30
C GLY A 68 6.51 29.10 -40.56
N LYS A 69 5.45 29.58 -41.21
CA LYS A 69 4.10 29.58 -40.65
C LYS A 69 3.56 28.15 -40.54
N LEU A 70 2.92 27.84 -39.42
CA LEU A 70 2.20 26.58 -39.28
C LEU A 70 0.97 26.62 -40.20
N PRO A 71 0.82 25.69 -41.15
CA PRO A 71 -0.36 25.66 -42.00
C PRO A 71 -1.62 25.31 -41.20
N SER A 72 -2.79 25.65 -41.76
CA SER A 72 -4.07 25.24 -41.21
C SER A 72 -4.17 23.71 -41.17
N ILE A 73 -4.91 23.18 -40.18
CA ILE A 73 -5.15 21.74 -40.05
C ILE A 73 -5.84 21.22 -41.33
N THR A 74 -5.35 20.10 -41.86
CA THR A 74 -5.96 19.42 -43.02
C THR A 74 -7.24 18.69 -42.63
N SER A 75 -8.23 18.67 -43.52
CA SER A 75 -9.45 17.87 -43.40
C SER A 75 -9.43 16.59 -44.26
N LEU A 76 -8.32 16.32 -44.96
CA LEU A 76 -8.17 15.09 -45.75
C LEU A 76 -8.35 13.86 -44.85
N PRO A 77 -8.87 12.72 -45.37
CA PRO A 77 -8.88 11.48 -44.62
C PRO A 77 -7.44 11.00 -44.35
N LEU A 78 -7.22 10.30 -43.24
CA LEU A 78 -5.92 9.73 -42.92
C LEU A 78 -5.49 8.64 -43.91
N ASP A 79 -6.47 7.92 -44.49
CA ASP A 79 -6.24 6.85 -45.49
C ASP A 79 -5.12 5.88 -45.05
N MET A 80 -5.14 5.41 -43.79
CA MET A 80 -4.06 4.55 -43.28
C MET A 80 -3.99 3.24 -44.10
N LYS A 81 -2.80 2.90 -44.58
CA LYS A 81 -2.49 1.63 -45.24
C LYS A 81 -1.52 0.85 -44.38
N ILE A 82 -1.75 -0.46 -44.25
CA ILE A 82 -0.87 -1.39 -43.54
C ILE A 82 -0.12 -2.18 -44.60
N ASP A 83 1.19 -2.04 -44.65
CA ASP A 83 2.04 -2.69 -45.63
C ASP A 83 2.44 -4.09 -45.16
N PHE A 84 2.79 -4.23 -43.88
CA PHE A 84 2.93 -5.53 -43.22
C PHE A 84 2.69 -5.44 -41.72
N GLU A 85 2.47 -6.61 -41.11
CA GLU A 85 2.30 -6.78 -39.68
C GLU A 85 3.22 -7.88 -39.15
N GLU A 86 3.82 -7.62 -37.99
CA GLU A 86 4.63 -8.58 -37.24
C GLU A 86 4.12 -8.67 -35.80
N LYS A 87 3.78 -9.88 -35.37
CA LYS A 87 3.35 -10.13 -34.00
C LYS A 87 4.56 -10.47 -33.13
N LEU A 88 4.84 -9.64 -32.13
CA LEU A 88 5.90 -9.83 -31.14
C LEU A 88 5.31 -10.36 -29.83
N GLN A 89 6.14 -10.56 -28.81
CA GLN A 89 5.69 -11.17 -27.54
C GLN A 89 4.58 -10.37 -26.85
N HIS A 90 4.70 -9.04 -26.78
CA HIS A 90 3.81 -8.17 -25.99
C HIS A 90 2.90 -7.27 -26.82
N TYR A 91 3.21 -7.08 -28.10
CA TYR A 91 2.53 -6.14 -28.97
C TYR A 91 2.65 -6.59 -30.44
N THR A 92 1.79 -6.03 -31.28
CA THR A 92 1.84 -6.14 -32.72
C THR A 92 2.50 -4.90 -33.31
N ARG A 93 3.50 -5.06 -34.18
CA ARG A 93 4.13 -3.98 -34.93
C ARG A 93 3.58 -3.97 -36.36
N GLN A 94 2.95 -2.87 -36.75
CA GLN A 94 2.49 -2.65 -38.12
C GLN A 94 3.42 -1.63 -38.79
N HIS A 95 3.93 -1.96 -39.96
CA HIS A 95 4.44 -0.95 -40.87
C HIS A 95 3.27 -0.37 -41.65
N ILE A 96 3.11 0.95 -41.55
CA ILE A 96 1.97 1.66 -42.09
C ILE A 96 2.43 2.87 -42.88
N SER A 97 1.55 3.39 -43.70
CA SER A 97 1.65 4.74 -44.23
C SER A 97 0.30 5.46 -44.13
N PHE A 98 0.30 6.78 -44.06
CA PHE A 98 -0.94 7.57 -44.00
C PHE A 98 -0.77 8.97 -44.59
N VAL A 99 -1.88 9.57 -45.04
CA VAL A 99 -1.92 10.90 -45.67
C VAL A 99 -1.75 11.99 -44.62
N VAL A 100 -0.73 12.83 -44.82
CA VAL A 100 -0.44 13.98 -43.96
C VAL A 100 -1.00 15.27 -44.52
N GLU A 101 -0.82 15.52 -45.80
CA GLU A 101 -1.42 16.62 -46.51
C GLU A 101 -1.57 16.26 -47.99
N LYS A 102 -2.04 17.20 -48.80
CA LYS A 102 -2.23 16.95 -50.23
C LYS A 102 -0.90 16.50 -50.85
N ASP A 103 -0.94 15.42 -51.61
CA ASP A 103 0.20 14.83 -52.31
C ASP A 103 1.34 14.32 -51.39
N ASP A 104 1.08 14.11 -50.09
CA ASP A 104 2.07 13.63 -49.13
C ASP A 104 1.57 12.51 -48.21
N ARG A 105 2.39 11.46 -48.09
CA ARG A 105 2.14 10.27 -47.31
C ARG A 105 3.39 9.89 -46.52
N VAL A 106 3.25 9.80 -45.21
CA VAL A 106 4.36 9.47 -44.29
C VAL A 106 4.35 7.98 -43.96
N PRO A 107 5.47 7.27 -44.18
CA PRO A 107 5.72 5.95 -43.65
C PRO A 107 5.98 5.96 -42.13
N ALA A 108 5.49 4.95 -41.42
CA ALA A 108 5.56 4.87 -39.98
C ALA A 108 5.50 3.42 -39.46
N PHE A 109 5.91 3.22 -38.20
CA PHE A 109 5.60 2.04 -37.44
C PHE A 109 4.55 2.36 -36.37
N LEU A 110 3.46 1.59 -36.36
CA LEU A 110 2.44 1.60 -35.33
C LEU A 110 2.61 0.35 -34.46
N LEU A 111 2.89 0.53 -33.17
CA LEU A 111 3.09 -0.54 -32.21
C LEU A 111 1.87 -0.59 -31.28
N ILE A 112 1.15 -1.71 -31.32
CA ILE A 112 -0.15 -1.90 -30.68
C ILE A 112 -0.03 -3.01 -29.63
N PRO A 113 -0.09 -2.70 -28.32
CA PRO A 113 -0.09 -3.73 -27.28
C PRO A 113 -1.20 -4.75 -27.47
N HIS A 114 -0.97 -6.00 -27.07
CA HIS A 114 -2.01 -7.02 -27.14
C HIS A 114 -3.18 -6.71 -26.17
N GLY A 115 -4.40 -7.08 -26.55
CA GLY A 115 -5.58 -6.97 -25.70
C GLY A 115 -6.18 -5.56 -25.58
N VAL A 116 -5.75 -4.61 -26.42
CA VAL A 116 -6.36 -3.28 -26.50
C VAL A 116 -7.72 -3.33 -27.17
N SER A 117 -8.67 -2.55 -26.66
CA SER A 117 -10.03 -2.44 -27.20
C SER A 117 -10.60 -1.06 -26.88
N ARG A 118 -11.78 -0.74 -27.43
CA ARG A 118 -12.50 0.49 -27.09
C ARG A 118 -12.86 0.60 -25.60
N LEU A 119 -13.10 -0.52 -24.92
CA LEU A 119 -13.42 -0.58 -23.48
C LEU A 119 -12.17 -0.54 -22.60
N SER A 120 -10.99 -0.77 -23.18
CA SER A 120 -9.70 -0.85 -22.52
C SER A 120 -8.68 0.04 -23.25
N SER A 121 -9.09 1.27 -23.58
CA SER A 121 -8.25 2.21 -24.32
C SER A 121 -6.94 2.49 -23.57
N LYS A 122 -5.89 2.75 -24.35
CA LYS A 122 -4.52 2.94 -23.83
C LYS A 122 -3.98 4.31 -24.21
N PRO A 123 -3.06 4.87 -23.40
CA PRO A 123 -2.36 6.09 -23.79
C PRO A 123 -1.58 5.88 -25.09
N GLY A 124 -1.55 6.93 -25.91
CA GLY A 124 -0.79 6.98 -27.15
C GLY A 124 0.51 7.75 -26.97
N VAL A 125 1.60 7.34 -27.62
CA VAL A 125 2.88 8.06 -27.58
C VAL A 125 3.48 8.21 -28.98
N ILE A 126 3.73 9.47 -29.37
CA ILE A 126 4.54 9.79 -30.55
C ILE A 126 6.02 9.60 -30.17
N CYS A 127 6.70 8.66 -30.82
CA CYS A 127 8.09 8.29 -30.54
C CYS A 127 8.95 8.77 -31.71
N LEU A 128 9.68 9.89 -31.52
CA LEU A 128 10.35 10.60 -32.60
C LEU A 128 11.81 10.16 -32.76
N PRO A 129 12.30 9.78 -33.95
CA PRO A 129 13.65 9.28 -34.14
C PRO A 129 14.73 10.36 -33.95
N GLY A 130 15.94 9.91 -33.56
CA GLY A 130 17.15 10.73 -33.56
C GLY A 130 17.73 10.95 -34.96
N SER A 131 18.87 11.64 -35.03
CA SER A 131 19.59 11.95 -36.27
C SER A 131 20.52 10.84 -36.75
N SER A 132 20.44 9.63 -36.17
CA SER A 132 21.31 8.49 -36.51
C SER A 132 20.60 7.51 -37.44
N LYS A 133 21.33 6.90 -38.38
CA LYS A 133 20.84 5.73 -39.14
C LYS A 133 20.59 4.56 -38.19
N PRO A 134 19.55 3.73 -38.39
CA PRO A 134 18.55 3.76 -39.49
C PRO A 134 17.26 4.59 -39.24
N GLY A 135 17.32 5.70 -38.50
CA GLY A 135 16.15 6.58 -38.33
C GLY A 135 15.04 5.94 -37.47
N LYS A 136 13.80 5.88 -37.98
CA LYS A 136 12.63 5.36 -37.24
C LYS A 136 12.77 3.90 -36.76
N ASP A 137 13.62 3.13 -37.43
CA ASP A 137 13.88 1.73 -37.09
C ASP A 137 14.54 1.57 -35.70
N ILE A 138 15.27 2.58 -35.23
CA ILE A 138 15.89 2.59 -33.88
C ILE A 138 14.81 2.57 -32.79
N PRO A 139 13.95 3.59 -32.64
CA PRO A 139 12.93 3.59 -31.58
C PRO A 139 11.89 2.49 -31.75
N ALA A 140 11.60 2.06 -33.00
CA ALA A 140 10.69 0.95 -33.28
C ALA A 140 11.23 -0.43 -32.85
N GLY A 141 12.49 -0.51 -32.40
CA GLY A 141 13.12 -1.75 -31.95
C GLY A 141 13.43 -2.72 -33.10
N ILE A 142 13.69 -2.21 -34.30
CA ILE A 142 14.16 -3.01 -35.45
C ILE A 142 15.69 -3.10 -35.40
N SER A 143 16.34 -1.97 -35.09
CA SER A 143 17.79 -1.92 -34.86
C SER A 143 18.09 -1.81 -33.37
N GLN A 144 18.93 -2.72 -32.87
CA GLN A 144 19.40 -2.68 -31.47
C GLN A 144 20.68 -1.83 -31.29
N ALA A 145 21.21 -1.23 -32.36
CA ALA A 145 22.56 -0.65 -32.39
C ALA A 145 22.84 0.45 -31.35
N THR A 146 21.82 1.15 -30.87
CA THR A 146 21.98 2.29 -29.95
C THR A 146 21.32 2.09 -28.59
N GLY A 147 20.60 0.97 -28.39
CA GLY A 147 19.84 0.74 -27.17
C GLY A 147 18.71 1.74 -26.91
N GLN A 148 18.29 2.55 -27.88
CA GLN A 148 17.26 3.59 -27.74
C GLN A 148 15.90 3.14 -28.30
N ALA A 149 15.52 1.89 -28.04
CA ALA A 149 14.29 1.29 -28.57
C ALA A 149 13.04 1.72 -27.78
N TYR A 150 12.87 3.02 -27.51
CA TYR A 150 11.85 3.49 -26.57
C TYR A 150 10.42 3.25 -27.01
N ALA A 151 10.11 3.18 -28.31
CA ALA A 151 8.77 2.81 -28.78
C ALA A 151 8.49 1.31 -28.51
N HIS A 152 9.49 0.45 -28.74
CA HIS A 152 9.42 -0.98 -28.37
C HIS A 152 9.27 -1.18 -26.85
N GLU A 153 10.07 -0.46 -26.06
CA GLU A 153 10.06 -0.53 -24.60
C GLU A 153 8.72 -0.02 -24.03
N LEU A 154 8.16 1.08 -24.57
CA LEU A 154 6.85 1.61 -24.17
C LEU A 154 5.68 0.75 -24.64
N ALA A 155 5.71 0.21 -25.86
CA ALA A 155 4.67 -0.70 -26.35
C ALA A 155 4.58 -1.96 -25.50
N SER A 156 5.72 -2.49 -25.06
CA SER A 156 5.78 -3.61 -24.11
C SER A 156 5.21 -3.27 -22.73
N ARG A 157 5.10 -1.99 -22.37
CA ARG A 157 4.49 -1.48 -21.13
C ARG A 157 3.01 -1.11 -21.29
N GLY A 158 2.43 -1.27 -22.47
CA GLY A 158 0.99 -1.04 -22.71
C GLY A 158 0.62 0.30 -23.34
N TYR A 159 1.58 1.04 -23.91
CA TYR A 159 1.32 2.25 -24.71
C TYR A 159 1.12 1.91 -26.19
N VAL A 160 0.21 2.62 -26.87
CA VAL A 160 0.14 2.58 -28.35
C VAL A 160 1.18 3.57 -28.88
N CYS A 161 2.21 3.09 -29.57
CA CYS A 161 3.33 3.93 -29.99
C CYS A 161 3.31 4.14 -31.51
N LEU A 162 3.54 5.37 -31.95
CA LEU A 162 3.70 5.70 -33.36
C LEU A 162 5.09 6.31 -33.61
N VAL A 163 5.84 5.72 -34.52
CA VAL A 163 7.16 6.20 -34.96
C VAL A 163 7.07 6.57 -36.44
N MET A 164 7.33 7.83 -36.78
CA MET A 164 7.27 8.33 -38.16
C MET A 164 8.65 8.64 -38.70
N ASP A 165 8.80 8.58 -40.02
CA ASP A 165 9.99 9.15 -40.68
C ASP A 165 10.04 10.68 -40.54
N TYR A 166 11.26 11.19 -40.44
CA TYR A 166 11.53 12.63 -40.46
C TYR A 166 11.91 13.09 -41.87
N PRO A 167 11.43 14.25 -42.36
CA PRO A 167 11.77 14.72 -43.70
C PRO A 167 13.29 14.86 -43.91
N LEU A 168 13.78 14.41 -45.07
CA LEU A 168 15.17 14.56 -45.53
C LEU A 168 16.27 13.83 -44.72
N LEU A 169 15.94 13.10 -43.64
CA LEU A 169 16.95 12.48 -42.79
C LEU A 169 16.69 10.99 -42.51
N HIS A 170 17.64 10.16 -42.96
CA HIS A 170 17.72 8.71 -42.66
C HIS A 170 16.44 7.91 -42.92
N THR A 171 15.66 8.34 -43.90
CA THR A 171 14.55 7.59 -44.48
C THR A 171 14.97 6.93 -45.79
N THR A 172 14.43 5.74 -46.07
CA THR A 172 14.58 5.04 -47.35
C THR A 172 13.29 5.04 -48.16
N GLU A 173 12.18 5.47 -47.57
CA GLU A 173 10.83 5.33 -48.14
C GLU A 173 10.03 6.64 -48.14
N TYR A 174 10.44 7.65 -47.37
CA TYR A 174 9.80 8.95 -47.32
C TYR A 174 10.46 9.93 -48.29
N ASN A 175 9.84 10.11 -49.45
CA ASN A 175 10.41 10.86 -50.58
C ASN A 175 9.95 12.32 -50.68
N ALA A 176 9.09 12.80 -49.77
CA ALA A 176 8.57 14.16 -49.84
C ALA A 176 9.68 15.19 -49.54
N ASP A 177 9.95 16.11 -50.48
CA ASP A 177 10.81 17.27 -50.24
C ASP A 177 9.96 18.43 -49.68
N PRO A 178 10.18 18.84 -48.41
CA PRO A 178 9.44 19.95 -47.80
C PRO A 178 9.46 21.24 -48.63
N TYR A 179 10.55 21.52 -49.35
CA TYR A 179 10.74 22.76 -50.08
C TYR A 179 9.96 22.78 -51.40
N GLU A 180 9.83 21.63 -52.08
CA GLU A 180 8.94 21.49 -53.24
C GLU A 180 7.47 21.65 -52.84
N MET A 181 7.14 21.27 -51.61
CA MET A 181 5.82 21.48 -50.99
C MET A 181 5.59 22.91 -50.47
N GLY A 182 6.56 23.82 -50.64
CA GLY A 182 6.44 25.22 -50.24
C GLY A 182 6.76 25.52 -48.78
N TYR A 183 7.29 24.56 -48.02
CA TYR A 183 7.81 24.82 -46.68
C TYR A 183 9.15 25.54 -46.76
N VAL A 184 9.41 26.37 -45.75
CA VAL A 184 10.68 27.11 -45.62
C VAL A 184 11.67 26.41 -44.68
N SER A 185 11.24 25.35 -44.02
CA SER A 185 12.06 24.52 -43.14
C SER A 185 11.52 23.08 -43.08
N ALA A 186 12.42 22.11 -42.97
CA ALA A 186 12.03 20.72 -42.68
C ALA A 186 11.51 20.57 -41.24
N THR A 187 11.91 21.46 -40.32
CA THR A 187 11.38 21.50 -38.95
C THR A 187 9.87 21.74 -38.91
N MET A 188 9.36 22.74 -39.64
CA MET A 188 7.92 22.99 -39.69
C MET A 188 7.16 21.85 -40.38
N LYS A 189 7.74 21.27 -41.44
CA LYS A 189 7.17 20.08 -42.07
C LYS A 189 7.11 18.88 -41.10
N GLY A 190 8.17 18.66 -40.32
CA GLY A 190 8.22 17.65 -39.27
C GLY A 190 7.10 17.86 -38.24
N ILE A 191 6.90 19.09 -37.75
CA ILE A 191 5.81 19.44 -36.83
C ILE A 191 4.45 19.09 -37.44
N VAL A 192 4.21 19.41 -38.73
CA VAL A 192 2.97 19.05 -39.43
C VAL A 192 2.78 17.54 -39.48
N ASN A 193 3.82 16.78 -39.84
CA ASN A 193 3.78 15.31 -39.84
C ASN A 193 3.43 14.76 -38.45
N HIS A 194 4.07 15.30 -37.41
CA HIS A 194 3.85 14.84 -36.03
C HIS A 194 2.45 15.15 -35.53
N ARG A 195 1.90 16.34 -35.84
CA ARG A 195 0.51 16.70 -35.53
C ARG A 195 -0.50 15.80 -36.23
N ARG A 196 -0.21 15.38 -37.45
CA ARG A 196 -1.01 14.39 -38.15
C ARG A 196 -0.89 12.99 -37.51
N GLY A 197 0.28 12.62 -37.02
CA GLY A 197 0.45 11.41 -36.23
C GLY A 197 -0.45 11.39 -34.98
N ILE A 198 -0.68 12.56 -34.35
CA ILE A 198 -1.65 12.69 -33.25
C ILE A 198 -3.08 12.43 -33.76
N ASP A 199 -3.47 12.98 -34.92
CA ASP A 199 -4.77 12.69 -35.53
C ASP A 199 -4.95 11.18 -35.76
N LEU A 200 -3.91 10.52 -36.26
CA LEU A 200 -3.90 9.08 -36.48
C LEU A 200 -4.13 8.32 -35.17
N LEU A 201 -3.31 8.60 -34.14
CA LEU A 201 -3.45 7.93 -32.85
C LEU A 201 -4.86 8.13 -32.27
N ILE A 202 -5.39 9.35 -32.28
CA ILE A 202 -6.72 9.66 -31.75
C ILE A 202 -7.85 9.01 -32.57
N SER A 203 -7.63 8.74 -33.86
CA SER A 203 -8.62 8.04 -34.70
C SER A 203 -8.77 6.55 -34.35
N LEU A 204 -7.78 5.94 -33.68
CA LEU A 204 -7.82 4.54 -33.29
C LEU A 204 -8.72 4.39 -32.05
N ALA A 205 -9.82 3.63 -32.18
CA ALA A 205 -10.84 3.49 -31.14
C ALA A 205 -10.32 2.92 -29.79
N PHE A 206 -9.12 2.35 -29.78
CA PHE A 206 -8.45 1.78 -28.61
C PHE A 206 -7.33 2.69 -28.04
N VAL A 207 -7.20 3.92 -28.53
CA VAL A 207 -6.33 4.96 -27.96
C VAL A 207 -7.17 5.93 -27.15
N ASP A 208 -6.70 6.28 -25.96
CA ASP A 208 -7.29 7.35 -25.15
C ASP A 208 -6.83 8.71 -25.68
N SER A 209 -7.76 9.44 -26.31
CA SER A 209 -7.50 10.77 -26.88
C SER A 209 -7.16 11.84 -25.83
N GLY A 210 -7.48 11.58 -24.56
CA GLY A 210 -7.10 12.41 -23.43
C GLY A 210 -5.66 12.19 -22.95
N SER A 211 -4.96 11.17 -23.46
CA SER A 211 -3.71 10.67 -22.89
C SER A 211 -2.63 10.44 -23.96
N ILE A 212 -2.27 11.53 -24.67
CA ILE A 212 -1.23 11.49 -25.71
C ILE A 212 0.09 12.07 -25.20
N GLY A 213 1.19 11.32 -25.33
CA GLY A 213 2.55 11.73 -25.02
C GLY A 213 3.43 11.91 -26.24
N VAL A 214 4.60 12.50 -26.04
CA VAL A 214 5.68 12.53 -27.03
C VAL A 214 7.05 12.31 -26.37
N ILE A 215 7.89 11.49 -27.00
CA ILE A 215 9.25 11.20 -26.55
C ILE A 215 10.23 11.22 -27.72
N GLY A 216 11.45 11.71 -27.48
CA GLY A 216 12.53 11.58 -28.45
C GLY A 216 13.91 11.91 -27.89
N HIS A 217 14.92 11.56 -28.67
CA HIS A 217 16.34 11.79 -28.37
C HIS A 217 17.01 12.60 -29.49
N SER A 218 17.87 13.56 -29.14
CA SER A 218 18.60 14.39 -30.11
C SER A 218 17.66 15.16 -31.03
N LEU A 219 17.67 14.87 -32.36
CA LEU A 219 16.64 15.30 -33.32
C LEU A 219 15.21 15.12 -32.78
N GLY A 220 14.90 13.93 -32.28
CA GLY A 220 13.59 13.64 -31.69
C GLY A 220 13.35 14.41 -30.40
N GLY A 221 14.41 14.76 -29.67
CA GLY A 221 14.37 15.47 -28.39
C GLY A 221 13.83 16.89 -28.54
N HIS A 222 14.35 17.70 -29.47
CA HIS A 222 13.76 19.01 -29.72
C HIS A 222 12.43 18.93 -30.46
N ASN A 223 12.24 17.98 -31.38
CA ASN A 223 10.94 17.86 -32.06
C ASN A 223 9.83 17.48 -31.08
N ALA A 224 10.13 16.74 -30.00
CA ALA A 224 9.19 16.49 -28.91
C ALA A 224 8.74 17.79 -28.22
N ILE A 225 9.69 18.71 -27.97
CA ILE A 225 9.42 20.02 -27.40
C ILE A 225 8.64 20.90 -28.38
N PHE A 226 9.07 20.97 -29.64
CA PHE A 226 8.39 21.76 -30.68
C PHE A 226 6.96 21.28 -30.91
N LEU A 227 6.74 19.97 -31.01
CA LEU A 227 5.41 19.39 -31.10
C LEU A 227 4.56 19.76 -29.89
N GLY A 228 5.12 19.67 -28.68
CA GLY A 228 4.45 20.12 -27.47
C GLY A 228 4.04 21.59 -27.55
N VAL A 229 4.90 22.48 -28.04
CA VAL A 229 4.57 23.91 -28.19
C VAL A 229 3.47 24.13 -29.22
N PHE A 230 3.48 23.45 -30.37
CA PHE A 230 2.52 23.65 -31.46
C PHE A 230 1.23 22.82 -31.37
N ASP A 231 1.13 21.86 -30.44
CA ASP A 231 -0.06 21.03 -30.28
C ASP A 231 -0.38 20.71 -28.80
N GLU A 232 -1.49 21.26 -28.31
CA GLU A 232 -1.93 21.15 -26.92
C GLU A 232 -2.62 19.81 -26.59
N ARG A 233 -2.80 18.94 -27.60
CA ARG A 233 -3.27 17.57 -27.39
C ARG A 233 -2.20 16.70 -26.73
N ILE A 234 -0.92 17.03 -26.90
CA ILE A 234 0.16 16.43 -26.13
C ILE A 234 0.01 16.81 -24.66
N LYS A 235 -0.11 15.79 -23.80
CA LYS A 235 -0.29 15.91 -22.36
C LYS A 235 0.97 15.70 -21.54
N ALA A 236 1.99 15.05 -22.09
CA ALA A 236 3.29 14.92 -21.45
C ALA A 236 4.41 14.85 -22.50
N VAL A 237 5.54 15.51 -22.22
CA VAL A 237 6.69 15.62 -23.13
C VAL A 237 7.92 15.00 -22.45
N ALA A 238 8.66 14.14 -23.14
CA ALA A 238 9.96 13.65 -22.70
C ALA A 238 11.03 13.97 -23.75
N SER A 239 12.04 14.75 -23.36
CA SER A 239 13.13 15.17 -24.22
C SER A 239 14.47 14.69 -23.66
N SER A 240 15.23 13.96 -24.47
CA SER A 240 16.61 13.58 -24.16
C SER A 240 17.58 14.26 -25.11
N CYS A 241 18.61 14.92 -24.57
CA CYS A 241 19.69 15.54 -25.35
C CYS A 241 19.13 16.42 -26.49
N GLY A 242 18.09 17.21 -26.21
CA GLY A 242 17.28 17.84 -27.27
C GLY A 242 17.59 19.30 -27.53
N PHE A 243 18.06 20.03 -26.52
CA PHE A 243 18.10 21.50 -26.56
C PHE A 243 19.09 22.07 -25.55
N ASN A 244 19.55 23.29 -25.81
CA ASN A 244 20.17 24.24 -24.88
C ASN A 244 19.94 25.66 -25.46
N VAL A 245 20.35 26.73 -24.77
CA VAL A 245 20.23 28.08 -25.37
C VAL A 245 21.11 28.23 -26.62
N PHE A 246 20.62 28.93 -27.65
CA PHE A 246 21.34 29.04 -28.93
C PHE A 246 22.74 29.62 -28.79
N ALA A 247 22.93 30.58 -27.89
CA ALA A 247 24.24 31.21 -27.63
C ALA A 247 25.28 30.25 -27.03
N LYS A 248 24.84 29.09 -26.51
CA LYS A 248 25.67 28.07 -25.88
C LYS A 248 25.80 26.80 -26.73
N HIS A 249 24.90 26.58 -27.69
CA HIS A 249 25.05 25.54 -28.69
C HIS A 249 26.38 25.71 -29.44
N ASN A 250 27.28 24.73 -29.31
CA ASN A 250 28.62 24.76 -29.89
C ASN A 250 29.34 26.11 -29.73
N LYS A 251 29.32 26.67 -28.51
CA LYS A 251 29.93 27.98 -28.18
C LYS A 251 29.38 29.13 -29.04
N GLY A 252 28.10 29.06 -29.40
CA GLY A 252 27.38 30.05 -30.19
C GLY A 252 27.32 29.78 -31.69
N ASP A 253 27.94 28.68 -32.16
CA ASP A 253 27.86 28.27 -33.56
C ASP A 253 26.56 27.50 -33.86
N VAL A 254 25.55 28.24 -34.30
CA VAL A 254 24.21 27.70 -34.64
C VAL A 254 24.10 27.11 -36.05
N ARG A 255 25.20 26.95 -36.80
CA ARG A 255 25.15 26.48 -38.19
C ARG A 255 24.54 25.08 -38.33
N ALA A 256 24.66 24.22 -37.31
CA ALA A 256 23.98 22.93 -37.29
C ALA A 256 22.46 23.09 -37.45
N TRP A 257 21.85 24.04 -36.73
CA TRP A 257 20.42 24.37 -36.82
C TRP A 257 20.01 25.04 -38.14
N SER A 258 20.95 25.63 -38.87
CA SER A 258 20.71 26.25 -40.19
C SER A 258 20.63 25.25 -41.35
N SER A 259 20.80 23.96 -41.09
CA SER A 259 20.83 22.93 -42.12
C SER A 259 19.50 22.79 -42.88
N LYS A 260 19.55 22.18 -44.08
CA LYS A 260 18.36 21.90 -44.90
C LYS A 260 17.34 21.00 -44.19
N TYR A 261 17.77 20.15 -43.25
CA TYR A 261 16.86 19.31 -42.46
C TYR A 261 16.41 19.95 -41.14
N TYR A 262 16.84 21.18 -40.85
CA TYR A 262 16.34 21.99 -39.74
C TYR A 262 15.72 23.30 -40.23
N MET A 263 16.34 24.44 -39.92
CA MET A 263 15.79 25.80 -40.03
C MET A 263 16.72 26.72 -40.85
N PRO A 264 16.69 26.66 -42.20
CA PRO A 264 17.61 27.44 -43.06
C PRO A 264 17.57 28.95 -42.88
N ARG A 265 16.45 29.51 -42.39
CA ARG A 265 16.32 30.95 -42.14
C ARG A 265 17.26 31.48 -41.06
N ILE A 266 17.77 30.62 -40.17
CA ILE A 266 18.85 30.99 -39.23
C ILE A 266 20.03 31.57 -39.99
N LYS A 267 20.39 30.97 -41.13
CA LYS A 267 21.42 31.49 -42.01
C LYS A 267 20.93 32.64 -42.88
N THR A 268 19.82 32.47 -43.59
CA THR A 268 19.42 33.44 -44.63
C THR A 268 18.92 34.76 -44.07
N GLU A 269 18.21 34.75 -42.95
CA GLU A 269 17.59 35.94 -42.34
C GLU A 269 18.39 36.45 -41.14
N TYR A 270 18.95 35.53 -40.34
CA TYR A 270 19.61 35.86 -39.07
C TYR A 270 21.14 35.72 -39.11
N LYS A 271 21.70 35.35 -40.26
CA LYS A 271 23.15 35.31 -40.53
C LYS A 271 23.94 34.41 -39.58
N ASP A 272 23.34 33.32 -39.14
CA ASP A 272 23.91 32.38 -38.15
C ASP A 272 24.32 33.06 -36.84
N ASP A 273 23.68 34.17 -36.48
CA ASP A 273 23.94 34.93 -35.26
C ASP A 273 22.86 34.60 -34.21
N PRO A 274 23.19 33.87 -33.12
CA PRO A 274 22.22 33.49 -32.10
C PRO A 274 21.52 34.70 -31.44
N SER A 275 22.17 35.87 -31.40
CA SER A 275 21.57 37.09 -30.82
C SER A 275 20.45 37.68 -31.69
N LYS A 276 20.42 37.33 -32.98
CA LYS A 276 19.42 37.80 -33.95
C LYS A 276 18.24 36.84 -34.11
N ILE A 277 18.36 35.59 -33.62
CA ILE A 277 17.28 34.61 -33.70
C ILE A 277 16.12 35.07 -32.80
N PRO A 278 14.87 35.14 -33.31
CA PRO A 278 13.75 35.76 -32.61
C PRO A 278 13.14 34.94 -31.47
N PHE A 279 13.64 33.74 -31.20
CA PHE A 279 13.26 32.93 -30.04
C PHE A 279 14.49 32.19 -29.49
N ASP A 280 14.41 31.71 -28.25
CA ASP A 280 15.39 30.81 -27.66
C ASP A 280 14.68 29.70 -26.85
N PHE A 281 15.38 28.61 -26.51
CA PHE A 281 14.81 27.47 -25.81
C PHE A 281 14.35 27.78 -24.38
N THR A 282 14.75 28.91 -23.79
CA THR A 282 14.17 29.41 -22.53
C THR A 282 12.66 29.60 -22.67
N GLU A 283 12.24 30.33 -23.71
CA GLU A 283 10.85 30.63 -24.01
C GLU A 283 10.10 29.37 -24.48
N VAL A 284 10.76 28.53 -25.28
CA VAL A 284 10.17 27.31 -25.84
C VAL A 284 9.86 26.29 -24.74
N LEU A 285 10.80 26.04 -23.81
CA LEU A 285 10.56 25.12 -22.69
C LEU A 285 9.44 25.63 -21.79
N ALA A 286 9.46 26.91 -21.44
CA ALA A 286 8.45 27.50 -20.59
C ALA A 286 7.06 27.43 -21.21
N ALA A 287 6.94 27.57 -22.54
CA ALA A 287 5.67 27.48 -23.28
C ALA A 287 4.95 26.13 -23.13
N LEU A 288 5.59 25.11 -22.58
CA LEU A 288 4.96 23.84 -22.25
C LEU A 288 4.15 23.90 -20.94
N ALA A 289 4.39 24.87 -20.06
CA ALA A 289 3.68 25.02 -18.79
C ALA A 289 2.15 25.14 -18.98
N PRO A 290 1.32 24.45 -18.17
CA PRO A 290 1.66 23.64 -17.00
C PRO A 290 1.86 22.14 -17.28
N ARG A 291 2.06 21.75 -18.55
CA ARG A 291 2.15 20.33 -18.91
C ARG A 291 3.43 19.70 -18.35
N PRO A 292 3.36 18.44 -17.90
CA PRO A 292 4.53 17.66 -17.55
C PRO A 292 5.60 17.63 -18.64
N VAL A 293 6.85 17.88 -18.25
CA VAL A 293 8.03 17.76 -19.10
C VAL A 293 9.13 17.00 -18.36
N PHE A 294 9.63 15.94 -18.98
CA PHE A 294 10.81 15.18 -18.55
C PHE A 294 12.02 15.58 -19.40
N ILE A 295 13.14 15.88 -18.75
CA ILE A 295 14.38 16.32 -19.39
C ILE A 295 15.52 15.39 -18.95
N ASN A 296 16.14 14.73 -19.92
CA ASN A 296 17.44 14.06 -19.75
C ASN A 296 18.52 14.91 -20.44
N ALA A 297 19.36 15.57 -19.64
CA ALA A 297 20.42 16.47 -20.10
C ALA A 297 21.78 16.04 -19.52
N PRO A 298 22.53 15.16 -20.22
CA PRO A 298 23.79 14.62 -19.72
C PRO A 298 24.84 15.69 -19.39
N LEU A 299 25.71 15.40 -18.43
CA LEU A 299 26.75 16.33 -17.98
C LEU A 299 27.83 16.61 -19.04
N HIS A 300 28.02 15.71 -20.00
CA HIS A 300 29.10 15.76 -20.99
C HIS A 300 28.59 15.79 -22.44
N ASP A 301 27.48 16.49 -22.69
CA ASP A 301 26.87 16.64 -24.03
C ASP A 301 27.34 17.92 -24.77
N ASP A 302 28.55 18.42 -24.48
CA ASP A 302 29.23 19.47 -25.26
C ASP A 302 29.84 18.85 -26.53
N PRO A 303 29.78 19.51 -27.71
CA PRO A 303 29.28 20.87 -27.95
C PRO A 303 27.78 21.02 -28.23
N ASP A 304 27.05 19.95 -28.50
CA ASP A 304 25.70 20.06 -29.06
C ASP A 304 24.67 20.56 -28.04
N PHE A 305 24.62 19.98 -26.84
CA PHE A 305 23.65 20.33 -25.81
C PHE A 305 24.32 20.49 -24.45
N GLU A 306 25.28 21.42 -24.37
CA GLU A 306 26.00 21.66 -23.13
C GLU A 306 25.04 21.97 -21.96
N VAL A 307 25.26 21.26 -20.84
CA VAL A 307 24.32 21.23 -19.72
C VAL A 307 24.05 22.62 -19.14
N SER A 308 25.05 23.52 -19.17
CA SER A 308 24.92 24.87 -18.64
C SER A 308 23.89 25.70 -19.42
N GLY A 309 23.72 25.45 -20.72
CA GLY A 309 22.68 26.09 -21.52
C GLY A 309 21.31 25.43 -21.34
N VAL A 310 21.25 24.17 -20.94
CA VAL A 310 19.99 23.54 -20.52
C VAL A 310 19.51 24.11 -19.20
N THR A 311 20.44 24.29 -18.24
CA THR A 311 20.16 24.92 -16.95
C THR A 311 19.59 26.33 -17.12
N ASP A 312 20.14 27.14 -18.04
CA ASP A 312 19.57 28.46 -18.37
C ASP A 312 18.09 28.39 -18.78
N CYS A 313 17.70 27.38 -19.57
CA CYS A 313 16.32 27.18 -19.98
C CYS A 313 15.43 26.77 -18.80
N ILE A 314 15.92 25.86 -17.95
CA ILE A 314 15.20 25.36 -16.77
C ILE A 314 14.98 26.48 -15.76
N ASP A 315 16.02 27.25 -15.45
CA ASP A 315 15.96 28.37 -14.50
C ASP A 315 14.99 29.45 -14.96
N ALA A 316 14.90 29.69 -16.28
CA ALA A 316 13.91 30.60 -16.84
C ALA A 316 12.47 30.04 -16.72
N ALA A 317 12.27 28.75 -16.99
CA ALA A 317 10.95 28.12 -16.99
C ALA A 317 10.39 27.85 -15.58
N LEU A 318 11.24 27.53 -14.61
CA LEU A 318 10.86 27.16 -13.24
C LEU A 318 9.93 28.18 -12.56
N PRO A 319 10.21 29.51 -12.59
CA PRO A 319 9.30 30.51 -12.04
C PRO A 319 7.90 30.50 -12.65
N VAL A 320 7.76 30.13 -13.93
CA VAL A 320 6.44 30.04 -14.58
C VAL A 320 5.68 28.83 -14.03
N TYR A 321 6.33 27.66 -14.00
CA TYR A 321 5.76 26.43 -13.41
C TYR A 321 5.39 26.62 -11.93
N GLU A 322 6.23 27.30 -11.16
CA GLU A 322 6.03 27.51 -9.72
C GLU A 322 5.01 28.61 -9.41
N LYS A 323 5.22 29.83 -9.92
CA LYS A 323 4.46 31.02 -9.49
C LYS A 323 3.13 31.19 -10.21
N ILE A 324 3.03 30.75 -11.48
CA ILE A 324 1.81 30.93 -12.27
C ILE A 324 0.89 29.71 -12.15
N PHE A 325 1.47 28.51 -12.15
CA PHE A 325 0.70 27.27 -12.22
C PHE A 325 0.75 26.40 -10.97
N ASN A 326 1.68 26.64 -10.05
CA ASN A 326 1.92 25.80 -8.88
C ASN A 326 2.12 24.31 -9.26
N THR A 327 2.87 24.06 -10.33
CA THR A 327 3.16 22.74 -10.88
C THR A 327 4.66 22.50 -11.06
N LYS A 328 5.49 22.99 -10.14
CA LYS A 328 6.94 22.80 -10.19
C LYS A 328 7.37 21.33 -10.32
N ASP A 329 6.63 20.44 -9.66
CA ASP A 329 6.84 18.99 -9.67
C ASP A 329 6.61 18.33 -11.06
N LYS A 330 6.03 19.07 -12.00
CA LYS A 330 5.81 18.62 -13.39
C LYS A 330 7.00 18.86 -14.31
N LEU A 331 8.02 19.61 -13.89
CA LEU A 331 9.28 19.77 -14.61
C LEU A 331 10.32 18.84 -13.99
N ASP A 332 10.54 17.68 -14.62
CA ASP A 332 11.34 16.58 -14.10
C ASP A 332 12.69 16.53 -14.83
N VAL A 333 13.79 16.87 -14.14
CA VAL A 333 15.09 17.11 -14.77
C VAL A 333 16.15 16.16 -14.24
N HIS A 334 16.87 15.51 -15.15
CA HIS A 334 17.95 14.58 -14.85
C HIS A 334 19.22 14.93 -15.61
N HIS A 335 20.35 14.88 -14.88
CA HIS A 335 21.69 15.12 -15.41
C HIS A 335 22.58 13.88 -15.22
N PRO A 336 22.43 12.84 -16.06
CA PRO A 336 23.29 11.67 -15.97
C PRO A 336 24.74 12.03 -16.31
N ASP A 337 25.68 11.39 -15.61
CA ASP A 337 27.11 11.53 -15.84
C ASP A 337 27.53 10.70 -17.07
N THR A 338 27.28 11.24 -18.26
CA THR A 338 27.52 10.59 -19.55
C THR A 338 27.56 11.63 -20.67
N ASN A 339 27.94 11.19 -21.88
CA ASN A 339 27.95 12.00 -23.12
C ASN A 339 26.55 12.04 -23.76
N HIS A 340 26.47 12.40 -25.05
CA HIS A 340 25.25 12.41 -25.87
C HIS A 340 24.51 11.06 -25.90
N SER A 341 23.67 10.79 -24.90
CA SER A 341 23.03 9.48 -24.74
C SER A 341 21.73 9.55 -23.94
N PHE A 342 20.92 8.49 -24.09
CA PHE A 342 19.71 8.27 -23.30
C PHE A 342 19.81 6.94 -22.58
N PRO A 343 20.51 6.87 -21.42
CA PRO A 343 20.80 5.60 -20.76
C PRO A 343 19.53 4.90 -20.25
N LEU A 344 19.64 3.59 -20.02
CA LEU A 344 18.50 2.76 -19.59
C LEU A 344 17.82 3.30 -18.33
N LYS A 345 18.59 3.76 -17.34
CA LYS A 345 18.06 4.31 -16.10
C LYS A 345 17.16 5.52 -16.38
N GLU A 346 17.62 6.47 -17.17
CA GLU A 346 16.85 7.68 -17.49
C GLU A 346 15.68 7.38 -18.43
N ARG A 347 15.77 6.38 -19.31
CA ARG A 347 14.62 5.88 -20.06
C ARG A 347 13.54 5.28 -19.14
N LEU A 348 13.94 4.45 -18.18
CA LEU A 348 13.00 3.88 -17.19
C LEU A 348 12.34 4.97 -16.35
N LEU A 349 13.06 6.05 -16.00
CA LEU A 349 12.51 7.22 -15.33
C LEU A 349 11.52 7.98 -16.23
N ALA A 350 11.84 8.18 -17.51
CA ALA A 350 10.92 8.78 -18.48
C ALA A 350 9.64 7.95 -18.63
N TYR A 351 9.73 6.62 -18.58
CA TYR A 351 8.56 5.74 -18.63
C TYR A 351 7.73 5.84 -17.36
N ALA A 352 8.35 5.84 -16.18
CA ALA A 352 7.65 6.08 -14.92
C ALA A 352 6.98 7.48 -14.89
N PHE A 353 7.61 8.46 -15.52
CA PHE A 353 7.04 9.79 -15.72
C PHE A 353 5.78 9.73 -16.61
N PHE A 354 5.79 8.99 -17.72
CA PHE A 354 4.57 8.76 -18.51
C PHE A 354 3.53 7.92 -17.76
N ASP A 355 3.94 6.93 -16.95
CA ASP A 355 3.03 6.13 -16.14
C ASP A 355 2.26 7.04 -15.17
N ARG A 356 2.93 8.03 -14.57
CA ARG A 356 2.33 9.02 -13.66
C ARG A 356 1.36 10.01 -14.32
N HIS A 357 1.60 10.35 -15.59
CA HIS A 357 0.94 11.49 -16.26
C HIS A 357 0.00 11.12 -17.41
N LEU A 358 0.15 9.95 -18.03
CA LEU A 358 -0.61 9.51 -19.21
C LEU A 358 -1.36 8.21 -19.02
N MET A 359 -0.88 7.26 -18.21
CA MET A 359 -1.70 6.09 -17.94
C MET A 359 -3.01 6.57 -17.29
N PRO A 360 -4.17 6.00 -17.68
CA PRO A 360 -5.43 6.31 -17.05
C PRO A 360 -5.24 6.21 -15.55
N ARG A 361 -5.19 7.36 -14.87
CA ARG A 361 -5.56 7.40 -13.46
C ARG A 361 -6.97 6.84 -13.48
N ALA A 362 -7.24 5.77 -12.72
CA ALA A 362 -8.60 5.32 -12.51
C ALA A 362 -9.49 6.57 -12.36
N ASN A 363 -10.41 6.79 -13.32
CA ASN A 363 -11.05 8.07 -13.63
C ASN A 363 -11.26 8.99 -12.41
N ALA A 364 -10.78 10.24 -12.50
CA ALA A 364 -11.24 11.40 -11.73
C ALA A 364 -11.93 11.12 -10.37
N MET A 365 -11.26 10.54 -9.36
CA MET A 365 -11.72 10.43 -7.95
C MET A 365 -13.25 10.35 -7.73
N ASP A 366 -13.97 9.58 -8.54
CA ASP A 366 -15.38 9.37 -8.31
C ASP A 366 -15.49 8.33 -7.21
N MET A 367 -15.79 8.81 -5.99
CA MET A 367 -15.98 7.95 -4.82
C MET A 367 -17.14 6.96 -5.00
N LYS A 368 -17.97 7.13 -6.05
CA LYS A 368 -19.04 6.20 -6.42
C LYS A 368 -18.61 5.12 -7.40
N ASN A 369 -17.47 5.27 -8.09
CA ASN A 369 -17.03 4.26 -9.03
C ASN A 369 -16.75 2.94 -8.29
N GLY A 370 -17.40 1.87 -8.74
CA GLY A 370 -17.35 0.55 -8.11
C GLY A 370 -17.92 0.47 -6.69
N LEU A 371 -18.58 1.52 -6.17
CA LEU A 371 -19.15 1.55 -4.85
C LEU A 371 -20.38 0.61 -4.78
N ILE A 372 -20.32 -0.40 -3.92
CA ILE A 372 -21.41 -1.37 -3.71
C ILE A 372 -22.34 -0.91 -2.57
N ILE A 373 -21.74 -0.42 -1.49
CA ILE A 373 -22.44 0.04 -0.30
C ILE A 373 -21.69 1.22 0.31
N HIS A 374 -22.45 2.19 0.81
CA HIS A 374 -21.95 3.28 1.63
C HIS A 374 -22.91 3.51 2.80
N LEU A 375 -22.45 3.15 4.00
CA LEU A 375 -23.16 3.35 5.25
C LEU A 375 -22.47 4.51 6.02
N PRO A 376 -23.05 5.72 6.05
CA PRO A 376 -22.49 6.82 6.84
C PRO A 376 -22.44 6.49 8.34
N LEU A 377 -23.40 5.68 8.81
CA LEU A 377 -23.57 5.25 10.20
C LEU A 377 -23.81 6.42 11.18
N SER A 378 -24.17 7.60 10.68
CA SER A 378 -24.40 8.79 11.50
C SER A 378 -25.70 8.70 12.31
N ASN A 379 -26.79 8.25 11.66
CA ASN A 379 -28.14 8.22 12.21
C ASN A 379 -28.83 6.85 12.07
N ASP A 380 -28.44 6.06 11.07
CA ASP A 380 -28.99 4.74 10.77
C ASP A 380 -27.98 3.91 9.96
N ALA A 381 -28.37 2.71 9.55
CA ALA A 381 -27.61 1.82 8.67
C ALA A 381 -28.16 1.78 7.23
N ARG A 382 -28.67 2.91 6.73
CA ARG A 382 -29.12 3.00 5.33
C ARG A 382 -27.93 3.21 4.39
N ASP A 383 -27.87 2.35 3.38
CA ASP A 383 -27.02 2.54 2.20
C ASP A 383 -27.42 3.79 1.39
N ILE A 384 -26.44 4.69 1.19
CA ILE A 384 -26.57 5.90 0.37
C ILE A 384 -25.82 5.81 -0.96
N SER A 385 -25.26 4.64 -1.31
CA SER A 385 -24.57 4.43 -2.58
C SER A 385 -25.50 4.56 -3.80
N GLY A 386 -26.81 4.34 -3.59
CA GLY A 386 -27.83 4.24 -4.64
C GLY A 386 -28.22 2.81 -5.00
N ASN A 387 -27.56 1.80 -4.41
CA ASN A 387 -27.82 0.38 -4.70
C ASN A 387 -28.86 -0.29 -3.80
N GLY A 388 -29.33 0.39 -2.74
CA GLY A 388 -30.36 -0.14 -1.84
C GLY A 388 -29.88 -1.27 -0.93
N ASN A 389 -28.56 -1.44 -0.74
CA ASN A 389 -27.97 -2.49 0.09
C ASN A 389 -27.97 -2.12 1.58
N HIS A 390 -29.12 -1.71 2.12
CA HIS A 390 -29.23 -1.32 3.52
C HIS A 390 -28.80 -2.45 4.47
N ALA A 391 -28.22 -2.09 5.62
CA ALA A 391 -27.85 -3.05 6.64
C ALA A 391 -28.87 -3.08 7.78
N GLU A 392 -29.10 -4.27 8.32
CA GLU A 392 -29.94 -4.48 9.49
C GLU A 392 -29.08 -4.43 10.75
N GLY A 393 -29.34 -3.44 11.61
CA GLY A 393 -28.63 -3.30 12.87
C GLY A 393 -29.30 -4.06 14.02
N LEU A 394 -28.49 -4.79 14.79
CA LEU A 394 -28.86 -5.43 16.04
C LEU A 394 -28.06 -4.81 17.17
N ASN A 395 -28.74 -4.22 18.16
CA ASN A 395 -28.11 -3.60 19.34
C ASN A 395 -27.00 -2.58 19.00
N VAL A 396 -27.17 -1.84 17.90
CA VAL A 396 -26.26 -0.77 17.46
C VAL A 396 -26.92 0.57 17.75
N GLU A 397 -26.19 1.46 18.41
CA GLU A 397 -26.64 2.83 18.69
C GLU A 397 -26.01 3.80 17.68
N TYR A 398 -26.81 4.68 17.07
CA TYR A 398 -26.33 5.67 16.09
C TYR A 398 -26.28 7.05 16.73
N ALA A 399 -25.07 7.61 16.85
CA ALA A 399 -24.84 8.94 17.39
C ALA A 399 -23.52 9.51 16.83
N LYS A 400 -23.59 10.09 15.62
CA LYS A 400 -22.40 10.56 14.86
C LYS A 400 -21.40 9.44 14.62
N GLY A 401 -21.92 8.28 14.21
CA GLY A 401 -21.22 6.99 14.13
C GLY A 401 -22.03 5.91 14.83
N ALA A 402 -21.82 4.66 14.43
CA ALA A 402 -22.43 3.49 15.04
C ALA A 402 -21.58 2.99 16.21
N SER A 403 -22.17 2.85 17.39
CA SER A 403 -21.54 2.27 18.58
C SER A 403 -21.82 0.77 18.65
N PHE A 404 -20.77 -0.02 18.88
CA PHE A 404 -20.80 -1.46 19.06
C PHE A 404 -20.30 -1.82 20.45
N ASN A 405 -21.04 -2.69 21.15
CA ASN A 405 -20.86 -2.97 22.57
C ASN A 405 -19.90 -4.15 22.88
N GLY A 406 -19.23 -4.71 21.87
CA GLY A 406 -18.31 -5.86 22.04
C GLY A 406 -18.97 -7.19 22.43
N ARG A 407 -20.30 -7.24 22.56
CA ARG A 407 -21.05 -8.42 23.06
C ARG A 407 -21.98 -8.97 22.00
N ASN A 408 -22.92 -8.16 21.52
CA ASN A 408 -23.98 -8.60 20.61
C ASN A 408 -24.43 -7.52 19.60
N SER A 409 -23.72 -6.39 19.53
CA SER A 409 -23.90 -5.39 18.48
C SER A 409 -23.40 -5.91 17.14
N SER A 410 -24.20 -5.79 16.08
CA SER A 410 -23.75 -6.10 14.71
C SER A 410 -24.62 -5.42 13.66
N LEU A 411 -24.07 -5.19 12.47
CA LEU A 411 -24.85 -4.93 11.27
C LEU A 411 -24.76 -6.13 10.33
N LYS A 412 -25.86 -6.46 9.66
CA LYS A 412 -25.93 -7.53 8.65
C LYS A 412 -26.33 -6.96 7.30
N ILE A 413 -25.66 -7.39 6.24
CA ILE A 413 -25.98 -7.01 4.87
C ILE A 413 -26.45 -8.26 4.10
N SER A 414 -27.30 -8.05 3.08
CA SER A 414 -27.76 -9.11 2.18
C SER A 414 -26.60 -9.98 1.64
N LYS A 415 -26.87 -11.28 1.48
CA LYS A 415 -25.92 -12.27 0.94
C LYS A 415 -25.48 -11.96 -0.49
N ASP A 416 -26.30 -11.24 -1.26
CA ASP A 416 -25.99 -10.92 -2.65
C ASP A 416 -24.79 -9.97 -2.79
N VAL A 417 -24.57 -9.09 -1.81
CA VAL A 417 -23.36 -8.26 -1.75
C VAL A 417 -22.11 -9.13 -1.57
N GLY A 418 -22.18 -10.15 -0.70
CA GLY A 418 -21.07 -11.09 -0.49
C GLY A 418 -20.70 -11.85 -1.77
N ARG A 419 -21.71 -12.34 -2.49
CA ARG A 419 -21.50 -13.03 -3.79
C ARG A 419 -20.83 -12.15 -4.84
N GLN A 420 -21.00 -10.83 -4.80
CA GLN A 420 -20.30 -9.90 -5.68
C GLN A 420 -18.82 -9.75 -5.28
N LEU A 421 -18.53 -9.64 -3.99
CA LEU A 421 -17.15 -9.53 -3.47
C LEU A 421 -16.29 -10.76 -3.80
N GLY A 422 -16.91 -11.94 -3.78
CA GLY A 422 -16.21 -13.21 -3.97
C GLY A 422 -15.59 -13.45 -5.34
N LYS A 423 -15.94 -12.66 -6.36
CA LYS A 423 -15.63 -12.96 -7.77
C LYS A 423 -14.39 -12.26 -8.32
N GLY A 424 -13.79 -11.32 -7.58
CA GLY A 424 -12.74 -10.47 -8.12
C GLY A 424 -11.93 -9.70 -7.09
N GLU A 425 -11.58 -8.48 -7.45
CA GLU A 425 -10.95 -7.50 -6.57
C GLU A 425 -12.01 -6.77 -5.74
N PHE A 426 -11.64 -6.30 -4.57
CA PHE A 426 -12.53 -5.50 -3.75
C PHE A 426 -11.77 -4.65 -2.74
N SER A 427 -12.46 -3.64 -2.21
CA SER A 427 -11.93 -2.82 -1.12
C SER A 427 -13.01 -2.57 -0.07
N ILE A 428 -12.59 -2.57 1.19
CA ILE A 428 -13.41 -2.22 2.35
C ILE A 428 -12.73 -1.06 3.04
N ALA A 429 -13.46 0.01 3.35
CA ALA A 429 -12.91 1.19 4.01
C ALA A 429 -13.89 1.72 5.05
N CYS A 430 -13.40 2.14 6.21
CA CYS A 430 -14.21 2.80 7.23
C CYS A 430 -13.34 3.60 8.21
N TRP A 431 -13.98 4.46 8.97
CA TRP A 431 -13.41 5.01 10.19
C TRP A 431 -13.75 4.10 11.37
N ILE A 432 -12.76 3.82 12.20
CA ILE A 432 -12.95 3.11 13.48
C ILE A 432 -12.42 3.95 14.63
N LYS A 433 -13.08 3.86 15.78
CA LYS A 433 -12.59 4.32 17.06
C LYS A 433 -12.79 3.19 18.06
N ALA A 434 -11.73 2.40 18.25
CA ALA A 434 -11.74 1.27 19.16
C ALA A 434 -11.51 1.73 20.62
N GLU A 435 -12.44 2.58 21.09
CA GLU A 435 -12.56 3.13 22.43
C GLU A 435 -14.04 3.44 22.72
N ASP A 436 -14.52 3.10 23.91
CA ASP A 436 -15.72 3.73 24.49
C ASP A 436 -15.43 4.16 25.94
N LYS A 437 -16.35 4.92 26.54
CA LYS A 437 -16.28 5.68 27.81
C LYS A 437 -15.69 4.96 29.04
N SER A 438 -15.42 3.66 28.97
CA SER A 438 -14.97 2.77 30.04
C SER A 438 -13.45 2.45 30.08
N ASN A 439 -12.62 3.01 29.19
CA ASN A 439 -11.19 2.63 29.03
C ASN A 439 -10.98 1.15 28.64
N GLU A 440 -11.97 0.51 28.04
CA GLU A 440 -11.93 -0.90 27.64
C GLU A 440 -11.26 -1.06 26.27
N SER A 441 -10.17 -1.83 26.25
CA SER A 441 -9.34 -2.03 25.07
C SER A 441 -9.29 -3.51 24.71
N SER A 442 -9.95 -3.88 23.62
CA SER A 442 -9.68 -5.14 22.93
C SER A 442 -9.80 -5.06 21.40
N GLY A 443 -10.67 -4.18 20.88
CA GLY A 443 -10.90 -4.06 19.44
C GLY A 443 -12.02 -4.99 18.99
N GLY A 444 -11.78 -5.81 17.97
CA GLY A 444 -12.68 -6.85 17.47
C GLY A 444 -12.87 -6.82 15.95
N ASP A 445 -13.81 -7.64 15.48
CA ASP A 445 -14.10 -7.83 14.06
C ASP A 445 -14.76 -6.61 13.44
N ILE A 446 -14.04 -5.94 12.53
CA ILE A 446 -14.54 -4.78 11.79
C ILE A 446 -15.53 -5.25 10.72
N PHE A 447 -15.13 -6.26 9.95
CA PHE A 447 -15.93 -6.87 8.89
C PHE A 447 -15.62 -8.37 8.78
N SER A 448 -16.66 -9.16 8.54
CA SER A 448 -16.54 -10.59 8.25
C SER A 448 -17.54 -11.01 7.18
N TRP A 449 -17.04 -11.73 6.19
CA TRP A 449 -17.85 -12.50 5.23
C TRP A 449 -17.19 -13.86 5.04
N TYR A 450 -17.45 -14.78 5.97
CA TYR A 450 -16.77 -16.06 6.06
C TYR A 450 -17.77 -17.18 6.36
N ASP A 451 -17.62 -18.29 5.65
CA ASP A 451 -18.37 -19.52 5.85
C ASP A 451 -17.46 -20.59 6.49
N PRO A 452 -17.71 -20.97 7.75
CA PRO A 452 -16.87 -21.94 8.46
C PRO A 452 -17.04 -23.37 7.94
N ASN A 453 -18.13 -23.68 7.25
CA ASN A 453 -18.36 -25.04 6.73
C ASN A 453 -17.53 -25.30 5.47
N THR A 454 -17.31 -24.26 4.65
CA THR A 454 -16.46 -24.34 3.46
C THR A 454 -15.06 -23.80 3.69
N SER A 455 -14.81 -23.17 4.85
CA SER A 455 -13.58 -22.45 5.21
C SER A 455 -13.18 -21.44 4.15
N ARG A 456 -14.16 -20.66 3.67
CA ARG A 456 -13.98 -19.67 2.62
C ARG A 456 -14.52 -18.31 3.03
N GLY A 457 -13.79 -17.26 2.67
CA GLY A 457 -14.28 -15.90 2.83
C GLY A 457 -13.21 -14.88 3.21
N VAL A 458 -13.64 -13.84 3.92
CA VAL A 458 -12.88 -12.63 4.23
C VAL A 458 -13.07 -12.25 5.70
N ASN A 459 -11.97 -11.91 6.37
CA ASN A 459 -11.97 -11.42 7.75
C ASN A 459 -11.15 -10.12 7.83
N PHE A 460 -11.67 -9.10 8.52
CA PHE A 460 -10.99 -7.83 8.76
C PHE A 460 -11.24 -7.39 10.21
N SER A 461 -10.19 -7.32 11.03
CA SER A 461 -10.31 -7.25 12.48
C SER A 461 -9.20 -6.43 13.14
N LEU A 462 -9.46 -5.89 14.32
CA LEU A 462 -8.47 -5.35 15.25
C LEU A 462 -8.28 -6.34 16.40
N LYS A 463 -7.14 -7.03 16.49
CA LYS A 463 -6.95 -8.20 17.35
C LYS A 463 -5.90 -8.00 18.44
N SER A 464 -6.12 -8.64 19.58
CA SER A 464 -5.21 -8.60 20.72
C SER A 464 -4.81 -9.96 21.29
N ASN A 465 -5.18 -11.10 20.67
CA ASN A 465 -4.79 -12.49 21.05
C ASN A 465 -4.16 -12.64 22.45
N GLN A 466 -4.96 -12.42 23.51
CA GLN A 466 -4.50 -12.41 24.90
C GLN A 466 -4.82 -13.75 25.55
N GLY A 467 -3.94 -14.22 26.43
CA GLY A 467 -4.13 -15.48 27.15
C GLY A 467 -3.74 -16.71 26.36
N VAL A 468 -2.84 -16.55 25.37
CA VAL A 468 -2.29 -17.66 24.59
C VAL A 468 -1.18 -18.35 25.40
N THR A 469 -1.56 -19.05 26.47
CA THR A 469 -0.65 -19.65 27.46
C THR A 469 0.29 -18.59 28.04
N THR A 470 -0.15 -17.88 29.07
CA THR A 470 0.53 -16.75 29.77
C THR A 470 0.88 -15.49 28.98
N ASN A 471 0.65 -15.48 27.66
CA ASN A 471 1.15 -14.43 26.78
C ASN A 471 0.07 -13.50 26.23
N GLN A 472 0.45 -12.24 26.03
CA GLN A 472 -0.25 -11.28 25.17
C GLN A 472 0.44 -11.27 23.81
N ALA A 473 0.07 -12.24 22.96
CA ALA A 473 0.81 -12.55 21.73
C ALA A 473 0.73 -11.44 20.66
N ASN A 474 -0.40 -10.74 20.62
CA ASN A 474 -0.63 -9.58 19.77
C ASN A 474 -1.31 -8.50 20.60
N TYR A 475 -1.24 -7.22 20.23
CA TYR A 475 -1.96 -6.19 20.99
C TYR A 475 -2.44 -5.06 20.07
N ARG A 476 -3.75 -5.05 19.80
CA ARG A 476 -4.43 -4.07 18.94
C ARG A 476 -3.85 -4.01 17.52
N HIS A 477 -3.58 -5.15 16.90
CA HIS A 477 -3.07 -5.23 15.53
C HIS A 477 -4.22 -5.24 14.53
N LEU A 478 -4.06 -4.57 13.38
CA LEU A 478 -5.02 -4.70 12.28
C LEU A 478 -4.69 -5.95 11.45
N HIS A 479 -5.69 -6.79 11.22
CA HIS A 479 -5.58 -8.04 10.46
C HIS A 479 -6.54 -8.02 9.29
N PHE A 480 -6.07 -8.40 8.11
CA PHE A 480 -6.90 -8.64 6.95
C PHE A 480 -6.55 -9.99 6.31
N GLY A 481 -7.54 -10.87 6.21
CA GLY A 481 -7.37 -12.23 5.73
C GLY A 481 -8.43 -12.63 4.72
N ILE A 482 -8.02 -13.46 3.75
CA ILE A 482 -8.90 -14.19 2.87
C ILE A 482 -8.59 -15.69 2.97
N ASP A 483 -9.61 -16.53 3.04
CA ASP A 483 -9.44 -18.00 3.07
C ASP A 483 -10.10 -18.63 1.85
N ASN A 484 -9.39 -19.53 1.20
CA ASN A 484 -9.83 -20.32 0.05
C ASN A 484 -9.89 -21.82 0.37
N ASN A 485 -9.83 -22.17 1.65
CA ASN A 485 -9.74 -23.53 2.17
C ASN A 485 -8.48 -24.30 1.70
N LYS A 486 -7.41 -23.57 1.41
CA LYS A 486 -6.08 -24.17 1.19
C LYS A 486 -5.18 -23.85 2.38
N VAL A 487 -4.50 -24.88 2.86
CA VAL A 487 -3.53 -24.78 3.95
C VAL A 487 -2.13 -24.99 3.40
N GLY A 488 -1.17 -24.18 3.85
CA GLY A 488 0.24 -24.35 3.57
C GLY A 488 0.90 -25.36 4.51
N GLU A 489 2.12 -25.74 4.19
CA GLU A 489 2.94 -26.58 5.07
C GLU A 489 3.48 -25.78 6.27
N TRP A 490 3.68 -26.48 7.38
CA TRP A 490 4.39 -25.94 8.54
C TRP A 490 5.88 -25.81 8.21
N GLN A 491 6.43 -24.63 8.44
CA GLN A 491 7.84 -24.31 8.17
C GLN A 491 8.61 -24.23 9.48
N ASP A 492 9.75 -24.90 9.55
CA ASP A 492 10.69 -24.78 10.68
C ASP A 492 11.35 -23.39 10.66
N CYS A 493 11.08 -22.60 11.70
CA CYS A 493 11.65 -21.26 11.90
C CYS A 493 12.87 -21.27 12.83
N GLY A 494 13.44 -22.44 13.11
CA GLY A 494 14.63 -22.62 13.91
C GLY A 494 14.39 -22.54 15.42
N GLN A 495 15.48 -22.70 16.16
CA GLN A 495 15.53 -22.64 17.62
C GLN A 495 16.18 -21.31 18.03
N PRO A 496 15.51 -20.44 18.82
CA PRO A 496 16.13 -19.23 19.33
C PRO A 496 17.25 -19.55 20.32
N GLY A 497 18.51 -19.35 19.91
CA GLY A 497 19.67 -19.69 20.73
C GLY A 497 19.71 -21.17 21.09
N LYS A 498 19.80 -21.47 22.40
CA LYS A 498 19.78 -22.84 22.95
C LYS A 498 18.49 -23.15 23.71
N ALA A 499 17.39 -22.49 23.34
CA ALA A 499 16.13 -22.60 24.08
C ALA A 499 15.66 -24.05 24.17
N LEU A 500 15.36 -24.55 25.37
CA LEU A 500 14.56 -25.77 25.55
C LEU A 500 13.10 -25.51 25.14
N CYS A 501 12.64 -24.27 25.31
CA CYS A 501 11.35 -23.78 24.87
C CYS A 501 11.44 -22.28 24.57
N ALA A 502 10.79 -21.83 23.50
CA ALA A 502 10.34 -20.44 23.42
C ALA A 502 9.05 -20.30 24.24
N PHE A 503 9.22 -19.98 25.52
CA PHE A 503 8.17 -19.96 26.54
C PHE A 503 7.11 -18.88 26.26
N SER A 504 7.55 -17.76 25.68
CA SER A 504 6.70 -16.62 25.36
C SER A 504 6.91 -16.16 23.92
N LEU A 505 5.82 -15.74 23.26
CA LEU A 505 5.84 -15.11 21.95
C LEU A 505 5.01 -13.82 22.01
N ALA A 506 5.54 -12.73 21.44
CA ALA A 506 4.79 -11.48 21.27
C ALA A 506 5.26 -10.73 20.03
N VAL A 507 4.34 -10.01 19.39
CA VAL A 507 4.67 -9.12 18.26
C VAL A 507 4.65 -7.67 18.73
N HIS A 508 5.73 -6.96 18.45
CA HIS A 508 5.95 -5.56 18.83
C HIS A 508 6.71 -4.84 17.71
N GLU A 509 6.29 -3.63 17.35
CA GLU A 509 6.87 -2.83 16.25
C GLU A 509 7.06 -3.60 14.94
N GLY A 510 6.06 -4.42 14.59
CA GLY A 510 6.08 -5.22 13.38
C GLY A 510 7.07 -6.39 13.41
N GLN A 511 7.63 -6.76 14.56
CA GLN A 511 8.61 -7.83 14.71
C GLN A 511 8.12 -8.89 15.69
N LEU A 512 8.43 -10.17 15.44
CA LEU A 512 8.15 -11.27 16.37
C LEU A 512 9.30 -11.44 17.36
N TYR A 513 8.97 -11.46 18.66
CA TYR A 513 9.88 -11.71 19.76
C TYR A 513 9.56 -13.04 20.45
N ALA A 514 10.60 -13.74 20.88
CA ALA A 514 10.52 -15.01 21.59
C ALA A 514 11.33 -14.93 22.90
N GLY A 515 10.67 -15.12 24.03
CA GLY A 515 11.34 -15.30 25.33
C GLY A 515 11.64 -16.77 25.57
N THR A 516 12.88 -17.09 25.92
CA THR A 516 13.36 -18.48 25.99
C THR A 516 13.37 -19.04 27.40
N CYS A 517 13.36 -20.36 27.52
CA CYS A 517 13.74 -21.12 28.71
C CYS A 517 15.00 -21.96 28.41
N VAL A 518 16.01 -21.92 29.29
CA VAL A 518 17.28 -22.68 29.16
C VAL A 518 17.63 -23.37 30.50
N PRO A 519 18.11 -24.63 30.51
CA PRO A 519 18.29 -25.38 31.76
C PRO A 519 19.64 -25.19 32.46
N ASP A 520 20.66 -24.70 31.75
CA ASP A 520 22.05 -24.74 32.20
C ASP A 520 22.42 -23.60 33.17
N ALA A 521 23.16 -23.91 34.24
CA ALA A 521 23.57 -22.96 35.29
C ALA A 521 24.40 -21.76 34.79
N LYS A 522 25.05 -21.91 33.64
CA LYS A 522 25.89 -20.87 33.03
C LYS A 522 25.13 -20.00 32.04
N ASP A 523 23.91 -20.40 31.67
CA ASP A 523 23.08 -19.69 30.71
C ASP A 523 21.96 -18.94 31.45
N SER A 524 21.47 -17.86 30.83
CA SER A 524 20.31 -17.10 31.27
C SER A 524 19.31 -17.00 30.14
N ALA A 525 18.03 -16.95 30.47
CA ALA A 525 17.01 -16.76 29.46
C ALA A 525 17.16 -15.41 28.77
N ARG A 526 16.89 -15.43 27.47
CA ARG A 526 17.01 -14.28 26.59
C ARG A 526 15.73 -14.05 25.84
N VAL A 527 15.61 -12.85 25.31
CA VAL A 527 14.62 -12.53 24.29
C VAL A 527 15.32 -12.54 22.93
N TYR A 528 14.68 -13.10 21.92
CA TYR A 528 15.17 -13.09 20.56
C TYR A 528 14.14 -12.49 19.62
N ARG A 529 14.60 -11.74 18.62
CA ARG A 529 13.76 -11.23 17.52
C ARG A 529 13.93 -12.08 16.27
N TYR A 530 12.82 -12.46 15.64
CA TYR A 530 12.84 -13.23 14.40
C TYR A 530 13.42 -12.41 13.25
N ALA A 531 14.32 -13.01 12.47
CA ALA A 531 14.98 -12.37 11.32
C ALA A 531 14.72 -13.11 10.00
N GLY A 532 13.69 -13.97 9.96
CA GLY A 532 13.32 -14.76 8.79
C GLY A 532 14.06 -16.10 8.68
N ALA A 533 13.45 -17.04 7.96
CA ALA A 533 13.89 -18.42 7.83
C ALA A 533 14.13 -19.07 9.21
N GLN A 534 15.35 -19.49 9.53
CA GLN A 534 15.69 -20.11 10.82
C GLN A 534 16.52 -19.19 11.72
N ARG A 535 16.56 -17.88 11.44
CA ARG A 535 17.45 -16.94 12.13
C ARG A 535 16.74 -16.12 13.20
N TRP A 536 17.43 -15.97 14.33
CA TRP A 536 16.98 -15.22 15.49
C TRP A 536 18.10 -14.29 15.97
N ILE A 537 17.77 -13.02 16.20
CA ILE A 537 18.68 -12.00 16.70
C ILE A 537 18.53 -11.92 18.20
N ASP A 538 19.62 -12.10 18.93
CA ASP A 538 19.66 -11.98 20.40
C ASP A 538 19.39 -10.54 20.84
N CYS A 539 18.33 -10.37 21.62
CA CYS A 539 17.90 -9.09 22.21
C CYS A 539 18.31 -8.95 23.68
N GLY A 540 19.24 -9.78 24.16
CA GLY A 540 19.76 -9.73 25.52
C GLY A 540 18.97 -10.55 26.52
N ALA A 541 19.56 -10.71 27.71
CA ALA A 541 18.96 -11.36 28.87
C ALA A 541 18.42 -10.28 29.82
N PRO A 542 17.10 -10.21 30.08
CA PRO A 542 16.55 -9.27 31.05
C PRO A 542 17.01 -9.58 32.48
N ASP A 543 17.27 -10.86 32.78
CA ASP A 543 17.54 -11.38 34.11
C ASP A 543 18.50 -12.60 34.04
N LYS A 544 19.02 -13.05 35.19
CA LYS A 544 19.85 -14.26 35.32
C LYS A 544 19.04 -15.55 35.39
N SER A 545 17.73 -15.43 35.62
CA SER A 545 16.81 -16.57 35.71
C SER A 545 16.75 -17.36 34.40
N ASN A 546 16.22 -18.58 34.52
CA ASN A 546 16.29 -19.57 33.46
C ASN A 546 15.20 -19.39 32.40
N SER A 547 14.23 -18.48 32.59
CA SER A 547 13.09 -18.28 31.68
C SER A 547 12.63 -16.81 31.56
N VAL A 548 12.29 -16.41 30.34
CA VAL A 548 11.42 -15.25 30.06
C VAL A 548 10.01 -15.79 29.81
N MET A 549 9.16 -15.68 30.83
CA MET A 549 7.92 -16.46 30.96
C MET A 549 6.71 -15.81 30.30
N SER A 550 6.72 -14.48 30.18
CA SER A 550 5.61 -13.73 29.59
C SER A 550 6.14 -12.51 28.87
N LEU A 551 5.54 -12.20 27.73
CA LEU A 551 5.76 -10.98 26.98
C LEU A 551 4.41 -10.24 26.84
N ALA A 552 4.44 -8.93 26.99
CA ALA A 552 3.29 -8.06 26.79
C ALA A 552 3.69 -6.70 26.23
N VAL A 553 2.80 -6.08 25.45
CA VAL A 553 2.98 -4.73 24.95
C VAL A 553 2.11 -3.79 25.78
N TYR A 554 2.73 -2.82 26.44
CA TYR A 554 2.04 -1.84 27.26
C TYR A 554 2.57 -0.45 26.92
N GLU A 555 1.67 0.50 26.65
CA GLU A 555 2.03 1.86 26.22
C GLU A 555 3.02 1.88 25.03
N ASN A 556 2.81 0.96 24.08
CA ASN A 556 3.65 0.77 22.89
C ASN A 556 5.11 0.36 23.20
N GLU A 557 5.37 -0.22 24.36
CA GLU A 557 6.68 -0.73 24.76
C GLU A 557 6.59 -2.23 25.06
N LEU A 558 7.65 -2.99 24.80
CA LEU A 558 7.71 -4.43 25.08
C LEU A 558 8.19 -4.69 26.52
N TYR A 559 7.39 -5.43 27.29
CA TYR A 559 7.72 -5.88 28.64
C TYR A 559 7.95 -7.38 28.67
N ALA A 560 8.93 -7.80 29.49
CA ALA A 560 9.30 -9.20 29.71
C ALA A 560 9.23 -9.54 31.21
N GLY A 561 8.41 -10.52 31.56
CA GLY A 561 8.36 -11.10 32.90
C GLY A 561 9.27 -12.33 32.99
N THR A 562 10.12 -12.39 34.01
CA THR A 562 11.14 -13.43 34.16
C THR A 562 10.80 -14.41 35.29
N GLY A 563 11.46 -15.56 35.31
CA GLY A 563 11.20 -16.56 36.35
C GLY A 563 12.09 -17.77 36.29
N LYS A 564 12.16 -18.49 37.41
CA LYS A 564 12.74 -19.82 37.47
C LYS A 564 11.67 -20.87 37.14
N TYR A 565 11.57 -21.26 35.89
CA TYR A 565 10.71 -22.36 35.49
C TYR A 565 11.28 -23.70 35.99
N ARG A 566 10.42 -24.47 36.67
CA ARG A 566 10.74 -25.80 37.22
C ARG A 566 10.52 -26.87 36.15
N ILE A 567 11.59 -27.21 35.44
CA ILE A 567 11.56 -28.06 34.23
C ILE A 567 11.14 -29.49 34.57
N ALA A 568 11.39 -29.95 35.81
CA ALA A 568 10.95 -31.26 36.28
C ALA A 568 9.43 -31.47 36.20
N GLY A 569 8.64 -30.39 36.27
CA GLY A 569 7.19 -30.43 36.08
C GLY A 569 6.77 -30.92 34.68
N SER A 570 7.67 -30.82 33.69
CA SER A 570 7.48 -31.34 32.33
C SER A 570 8.10 -32.74 32.13
N ALA A 571 8.40 -33.46 33.21
CA ALA A 571 9.03 -34.79 33.18
C ALA A 571 10.39 -34.81 32.44
N LEU A 572 11.14 -33.73 32.58
CA LEU A 572 12.51 -33.54 32.09
C LEU A 572 13.46 -33.35 33.30
N PRO A 573 14.79 -33.49 33.14
CA PRO A 573 15.73 -33.14 34.20
C PRO A 573 15.54 -31.69 34.67
N GLU A 574 15.65 -31.46 35.98
CA GLU A 574 15.52 -30.11 36.52
C GLU A 574 16.67 -29.19 36.04
N SER A 575 16.35 -27.91 35.90
CA SER A 575 17.31 -26.85 35.60
C SER A 575 18.43 -26.81 36.64
N THR A 576 19.68 -26.79 36.16
CA THR A 576 20.85 -26.53 37.01
C THR A 576 21.01 -25.04 37.31
N ASN A 577 20.35 -24.15 36.55
CA ASN A 577 20.23 -22.73 36.90
C ASN A 577 19.29 -22.55 38.11
N LEU A 578 19.83 -22.01 39.20
CA LEU A 578 19.15 -21.80 40.47
C LEU A 578 18.63 -20.37 40.67
N ASN A 579 18.96 -19.43 39.78
CA ASN A 579 18.54 -18.03 39.89
C ASN A 579 17.02 -17.93 39.80
N LEU A 580 16.40 -17.33 40.84
CA LEU A 580 15.00 -16.96 40.85
C LEU A 580 14.76 -15.79 39.89
N GLY A 581 13.51 -15.60 39.47
CA GLY A 581 13.08 -14.39 38.74
C GLY A 581 11.95 -13.69 39.49
N GLY A 582 10.85 -13.41 38.78
CA GLY A 582 9.71 -12.65 39.32
C GLY A 582 9.82 -11.14 39.07
N SER A 583 10.83 -10.72 38.31
CA SER A 583 11.01 -9.32 37.89
C SER A 583 10.45 -9.08 36.51
N ILE A 584 10.08 -7.84 36.24
CA ILE A 584 9.57 -7.39 34.95
C ILE A 584 10.49 -6.30 34.41
N PHE A 585 10.78 -6.37 33.11
CA PHE A 585 11.70 -5.47 32.45
C PHE A 585 11.08 -4.90 31.17
N ARG A 586 11.40 -3.65 30.86
CA ARG A 586 11.04 -3.01 29.59
C ARG A 586 12.22 -3.03 28.62
N TYR A 587 11.98 -3.41 27.38
CA TYR A 587 13.00 -3.40 26.33
C TYR A 587 13.35 -1.97 25.93
N GLU A 588 14.65 -1.64 25.84
CA GLU A 588 15.12 -0.31 25.38
C GLU A 588 15.84 -0.38 24.02
N GLY A 589 15.78 -1.54 23.36
CA GLY A 589 16.42 -1.79 22.09
C GLY A 589 17.78 -2.50 22.20
N ARG A 590 18.19 -3.11 21.08
CA ARG A 590 19.38 -3.96 20.95
C ARG A 590 19.38 -5.06 22.00
N ASN A 591 20.18 -4.92 23.05
CA ASN A 591 20.37 -5.90 24.12
C ASN A 591 20.13 -5.29 25.52
N VAL A 592 19.43 -4.15 25.59
CA VAL A 592 19.24 -3.37 26.82
C VAL A 592 17.82 -3.54 27.35
N TRP A 593 17.72 -3.80 28.65
CA TRP A 593 16.49 -3.98 29.39
C TRP A 593 16.49 -3.10 30.63
N LYS A 594 15.45 -2.30 30.81
CA LYS A 594 15.24 -1.48 31.99
C LYS A 594 14.42 -2.25 33.02
N ASP A 595 14.96 -2.33 34.23
CA ASP A 595 14.28 -2.92 35.39
C ASP A 595 13.02 -2.11 35.76
N CYS A 596 11.87 -2.79 35.70
CA CYS A 596 10.55 -2.27 36.06
C CYS A 596 10.03 -2.84 37.39
N GLY A 597 10.91 -3.40 38.21
CA GLY A 597 10.61 -3.88 39.56
C GLY A 597 10.32 -5.38 39.64
N GLN A 598 10.49 -5.91 40.84
CA GLN A 598 10.18 -7.29 41.20
C GLN A 598 8.80 -7.38 41.83
N LEU A 599 8.01 -8.38 41.41
CA LEU A 599 6.74 -8.68 42.05
C LEU A 599 6.99 -9.20 43.49
N PRO A 600 6.28 -8.68 44.51
CA PRO A 600 6.43 -9.13 45.89
C PRO A 600 6.31 -10.65 46.05
N ASP A 601 7.22 -11.26 46.82
CA ASP A 601 7.25 -12.69 47.15
C ASP A 601 7.13 -13.65 45.94
N THR A 602 7.51 -13.18 44.75
CA THR A 602 7.31 -13.91 43.50
C THR A 602 8.66 -14.29 42.91
N GLU A 603 8.83 -15.59 42.61
CA GLU A 603 10.04 -16.13 41.98
C GLU A 603 9.89 -16.39 40.47
N ALA A 604 8.66 -16.27 39.96
CA ALA A 604 8.32 -16.52 38.56
C ALA A 604 7.03 -15.78 38.19
N VAL A 605 7.12 -14.91 37.17
CA VAL A 605 5.94 -14.25 36.58
C VAL A 605 5.10 -15.30 35.85
N GLY A 606 3.80 -15.36 36.16
CA GLY A 606 2.80 -16.21 35.52
C GLY A 606 2.44 -15.68 34.14
N GLY A 607 1.52 -14.73 34.08
CA GLY A 607 1.14 -14.03 32.84
C GLY A 607 1.04 -12.53 33.03
N MET A 608 1.07 -11.79 31.91
CA MET A 608 0.88 -10.34 31.86
C MET A 608 -0.24 -9.95 30.89
N VAL A 609 -1.01 -8.92 31.26
CA VAL A 609 -2.10 -8.41 30.42
C VAL A 609 -2.33 -6.92 30.67
N VAL A 610 -2.78 -6.21 29.63
CA VAL A 610 -3.25 -4.83 29.78
C VAL A 610 -4.75 -4.82 30.00
N TYR A 611 -5.18 -4.29 31.15
CA TYR A 611 -6.60 -4.15 31.52
C TYR A 611 -6.86 -2.75 32.07
N LYS A 612 -7.94 -2.10 31.62
CA LYS A 612 -8.31 -0.72 32.01
C LYS A 612 -7.12 0.26 31.95
N GLY A 613 -6.32 0.16 30.89
CA GLY A 613 -5.17 1.04 30.65
C GLY A 613 -3.98 0.85 31.58
N LYS A 614 -3.91 -0.27 32.32
CA LYS A 614 -2.79 -0.61 33.21
C LYS A 614 -2.27 -2.01 32.91
N LEU A 615 -0.97 -2.21 33.10
CA LEU A 615 -0.35 -3.53 33.03
C LEU A 615 -0.60 -4.29 34.34
N TYR A 616 -1.07 -5.53 34.23
CA TYR A 616 -1.25 -6.46 35.33
C TYR A 616 -0.36 -7.68 35.11
N ALA A 617 0.10 -8.27 36.21
CA ALA A 617 0.92 -9.48 36.21
C ALA A 617 0.50 -10.43 37.35
N SER A 618 0.71 -11.73 37.15
CA SER A 618 0.48 -12.75 38.18
C SER A 618 1.74 -13.52 38.55
N SER A 619 1.69 -14.27 39.65
CA SER A 619 2.73 -15.22 40.05
C SER A 619 2.43 -16.63 39.52
N LEU A 620 3.43 -17.34 38.98
CA LEU A 620 3.25 -18.73 38.53
C LEU A 620 3.21 -19.75 39.69
N TYR A 621 3.97 -19.50 40.74
CA TYR A 621 4.09 -20.38 41.91
C TYR A 621 3.50 -19.74 43.16
N LYS A 622 3.30 -20.55 44.21
CA LYS A 622 2.91 -20.02 45.53
C LYS A 622 4.11 -19.26 46.16
N PRO A 623 3.87 -18.18 46.93
CA PRO A 623 2.56 -17.63 47.29
C PRO A 623 1.84 -16.97 46.11
N ALA A 624 0.54 -17.25 45.96
CA ALA A 624 -0.24 -16.71 44.87
C ALA A 624 -0.40 -15.19 45.01
N GLY A 625 -0.19 -14.48 43.89
CA GLY A 625 -0.29 -13.04 43.81
C GLY A 625 -0.75 -12.57 42.42
N PHE A 626 -1.38 -11.41 42.45
CA PHE A 626 -1.86 -10.67 41.28
C PHE A 626 -1.57 -9.19 41.54
N TYR A 627 -0.96 -8.51 40.57
CA TYR A 627 -0.35 -7.21 40.78
C TYR A 627 -0.66 -6.25 39.63
N ARG A 628 -0.79 -4.97 39.95
CA ARG A 628 -0.93 -3.88 38.99
C ARG A 628 0.35 -3.04 38.96
N TYR A 629 0.81 -2.70 37.77
CA TYR A 629 1.93 -1.79 37.58
C TYR A 629 1.50 -0.34 37.79
N ASP A 630 2.16 0.36 38.70
CA ASP A 630 1.90 1.77 39.00
C ASP A 630 3.01 2.70 38.49
N GLY A 631 4.00 2.15 37.79
CA GLY A 631 5.08 2.89 37.13
C GLY A 631 6.44 2.71 37.82
N GLU A 632 7.49 2.99 37.05
CA GLU A 632 8.89 2.82 37.44
C GLU A 632 9.20 1.40 37.92
N LYS A 633 9.24 1.17 39.23
CA LYS A 633 9.49 -0.14 39.85
C LYS A 633 8.38 -0.59 40.80
N HIS A 634 7.25 0.11 40.80
CA HIS A 634 6.18 -0.08 41.79
C HIS A 634 5.08 -1.00 41.26
N TRP A 635 4.81 -2.05 42.05
CA TRP A 635 3.74 -3.03 41.80
C TRP A 635 2.83 -3.12 43.01
N THR A 636 1.55 -2.79 42.83
CA THR A 636 0.54 -2.89 43.88
C THR A 636 -0.08 -4.27 43.86
N LYS A 637 -0.09 -4.96 45.00
CA LYS A 637 -0.78 -6.23 45.18
C LYS A 637 -2.29 -6.01 45.14
N CYS A 638 -2.94 -6.65 44.18
CA CYS A 638 -4.39 -6.67 44.01
C CYS A 638 -5.00 -7.86 44.76
N ALA A 639 -6.34 -7.89 44.83
CA ALA A 639 -7.05 -9.08 45.31
C ALA A 639 -6.62 -10.30 44.49
N THR A 640 -6.56 -11.46 45.14
CA THR A 640 -6.27 -12.76 44.52
C THR A 640 -7.47 -13.67 44.80
N PRO A 641 -7.92 -14.53 43.86
CA PRO A 641 -8.95 -15.51 44.16
C PRO A 641 -8.50 -16.39 45.33
N PHE A 642 -9.44 -16.84 46.15
CA PHE A 642 -9.12 -17.66 47.31
C PHE A 642 -10.18 -18.73 47.53
N VAL A 643 -9.80 -19.78 48.26
CA VAL A 643 -10.71 -20.78 48.81
C VAL A 643 -10.49 -20.90 50.31
N VAL A 644 -11.52 -21.29 51.03
CA VAL A 644 -11.38 -21.69 52.43
C VAL A 644 -10.91 -23.14 52.44
N ASN A 645 -9.71 -23.41 52.95
CA ASN A 645 -9.21 -24.77 53.08
C ASN A 645 -10.18 -25.57 53.97
N PRO A 646 -10.71 -26.70 53.49
CA PRO A 646 -11.77 -27.42 54.18
C PRO A 646 -11.29 -28.03 55.52
N VAL A 647 -9.99 -28.27 55.66
CA VAL A 647 -9.35 -28.91 56.81
C VAL A 647 -9.02 -27.89 57.91
N ASN A 648 -8.21 -26.87 57.60
CA ASN A 648 -7.71 -25.92 58.60
C ASN A 648 -8.55 -24.61 58.69
N LYS A 649 -9.57 -24.46 57.82
CA LYS A 649 -10.45 -23.29 57.72
C LYS A 649 -9.74 -21.97 57.40
N GLN A 650 -8.47 -21.99 56.99
CA GLN A 650 -7.73 -20.80 56.59
C GLN A 650 -7.98 -20.46 55.11
N LEU A 651 -7.85 -19.17 54.78
CA LEU A 651 -7.92 -18.69 53.41
C LEU A 651 -6.64 -19.07 52.67
N GLU A 652 -6.79 -19.76 51.54
CA GLU A 652 -5.70 -20.05 50.63
C GLU A 652 -5.92 -19.32 49.32
N ASN A 653 -4.97 -18.44 48.98
CA ASN A 653 -4.96 -17.77 47.69
C ASN A 653 -4.64 -18.77 46.58
N LEU A 654 -5.38 -18.65 45.48
CA LEU A 654 -5.26 -19.45 44.27
C LEU A 654 -4.49 -18.68 43.21
N ARG A 655 -3.65 -19.40 42.47
CA ARG A 655 -2.83 -18.89 41.39
C ARG A 655 -3.69 -18.66 40.15
N VAL A 656 -3.54 -17.47 39.59
CA VAL A 656 -4.06 -17.08 38.29
C VAL A 656 -2.91 -17.04 37.30
N GLU A 657 -3.01 -17.76 36.18
CA GLU A 657 -1.86 -17.99 35.31
C GLU A 657 -2.02 -17.29 33.96
N SER A 658 -2.87 -17.82 33.10
CA SER A 658 -3.21 -17.17 31.83
C SER A 658 -4.26 -16.11 32.09
N LEU A 659 -4.05 -14.93 31.50
CA LEU A 659 -4.90 -13.74 31.69
C LEU A 659 -5.39 -13.26 30.33
N THR A 660 -6.66 -12.89 30.24
CA THR A 660 -7.25 -12.33 29.01
C THR A 660 -8.31 -11.29 29.37
N VAL A 661 -8.58 -10.35 28.46
CA VAL A 661 -9.67 -9.39 28.60
C VAL A 661 -10.79 -9.79 27.65
N PHE A 662 -12.01 -9.85 28.17
CA PHE A 662 -13.21 -10.14 27.38
C PHE A 662 -14.35 -9.24 27.85
N GLY A 663 -14.82 -8.35 26.97
CA GLY A 663 -15.73 -7.27 27.35
C GLY A 663 -15.12 -6.38 28.43
N GLU A 664 -15.85 -6.15 29.52
CA GLU A 664 -15.50 -5.18 30.58
C GLU A 664 -14.59 -5.77 31.67
N TYR A 665 -14.29 -7.08 31.59
CA TYR A 665 -13.65 -7.82 32.67
C TYR A 665 -12.34 -8.46 32.22
N LEU A 666 -11.45 -8.65 33.20
CA LEU A 666 -10.29 -9.52 33.06
C LEU A 666 -10.71 -10.93 33.50
N TYR A 667 -10.30 -11.94 32.74
CA TYR A 667 -10.52 -13.34 33.03
C TYR A 667 -9.19 -14.02 33.28
N ALA A 668 -9.18 -14.97 34.19
CA ALA A 668 -8.00 -15.73 34.54
C ALA A 668 -8.28 -17.22 34.63
N SER A 669 -7.30 -17.98 34.16
CA SER A 669 -7.24 -19.41 34.36
C SER A 669 -6.74 -19.73 35.77
N SER A 670 -6.90 -20.97 36.22
CA SER A 670 -6.47 -21.44 37.53
C SER A 670 -5.54 -22.64 37.41
N TYR A 671 -4.41 -22.56 38.09
CA TYR A 671 -3.46 -23.66 38.20
C TYR A 671 -3.78 -24.62 39.37
N ASP A 672 -4.80 -24.32 40.18
CA ASP A 672 -5.03 -25.00 41.45
C ASP A 672 -6.33 -25.82 41.51
N CYS A 673 -7.38 -25.42 40.77
CA CYS A 673 -8.70 -26.06 40.91
C CYS A 673 -9.48 -26.30 39.60
N GLY A 674 -8.96 -25.90 38.44
CA GLY A 674 -9.67 -26.06 37.16
C GLY A 674 -10.86 -25.12 36.98
N ASN A 675 -10.95 -24.10 37.84
CA ASN A 675 -11.92 -23.02 37.72
C ASN A 675 -11.45 -21.92 36.75
N VAL A 676 -12.37 -21.04 36.41
CA VAL A 676 -12.10 -19.77 35.72
C VAL A 676 -12.57 -18.64 36.62
N PHE A 677 -11.79 -17.58 36.74
CA PHE A 677 -12.11 -16.43 37.58
C PHE A 677 -12.26 -15.17 36.72
N ARG A 678 -13.14 -14.27 37.16
CA ARG A 678 -13.39 -12.97 36.52
C ARG A 678 -13.13 -11.82 37.48
N TYR A 679 -12.37 -10.82 37.06
CA TYR A 679 -12.00 -9.64 37.81
C TYR A 679 -12.66 -8.39 37.22
N ASP A 680 -13.29 -7.59 38.08
CA ASP A 680 -13.99 -6.34 37.71
C ASP A 680 -13.14 -5.07 37.86
N GLY A 681 -11.92 -5.22 38.37
CA GLY A 681 -11.04 -4.10 38.77
C GLY A 681 -10.85 -3.99 40.28
N GLU A 682 -11.63 -4.72 41.07
CA GLU A 682 -11.53 -4.73 42.54
C GLU A 682 -11.59 -6.15 43.11
N LYS A 683 -12.53 -6.99 42.64
CA LYS A 683 -12.82 -8.30 43.22
C LYS A 683 -12.85 -9.40 42.16
N TRP A 684 -12.57 -10.62 42.61
CA TRP A 684 -12.67 -11.82 41.79
C TRP A 684 -14.02 -12.52 42.02
N THR A 685 -14.65 -12.93 40.93
CA THR A 685 -15.82 -13.82 40.91
C THR A 685 -15.38 -15.19 40.39
N ASP A 686 -15.71 -16.26 41.11
CA ASP A 686 -15.56 -17.63 40.60
C ASP A 686 -16.67 -17.93 39.58
N LEU A 687 -16.28 -18.40 38.39
CA LEU A 687 -17.18 -18.75 37.31
C LEU A 687 -17.39 -20.27 37.17
N GLY A 688 -16.91 -21.04 38.14
CA GLY A 688 -17.11 -22.48 38.23
C GLY A 688 -15.96 -23.29 37.63
N ARG A 689 -15.93 -24.55 38.04
CA ARG A 689 -14.96 -25.57 37.61
C ARG A 689 -15.35 -26.18 36.26
N LEU A 690 -14.38 -26.38 35.38
CA LEU A 690 -14.62 -26.94 34.04
C LEU A 690 -14.56 -28.47 34.08
N GLY A 691 -15.70 -29.14 34.27
CA GLY A 691 -15.75 -30.60 34.40
C GLY A 691 -14.88 -31.11 35.56
N ASP A 692 -14.21 -32.25 35.39
CA ASP A 692 -13.33 -32.84 36.41
C ASP A 692 -11.87 -32.34 36.31
N ASN A 693 -11.62 -31.28 35.53
CA ASN A 693 -10.28 -30.73 35.31
C ASN A 693 -9.70 -30.13 36.59
N THR A 694 -8.38 -30.19 36.73
CA THR A 694 -7.68 -29.63 37.90
C THR A 694 -6.99 -28.31 37.55
N GLN A 695 -6.85 -28.00 36.26
CA GLN A 695 -6.18 -26.78 35.78
C GLN A 695 -6.84 -26.27 34.50
N THR A 696 -6.81 -24.95 34.32
CA THR A 696 -7.14 -24.26 33.09
C THR A 696 -5.92 -23.47 32.61
N TYR A 697 -5.66 -23.42 31.30
CA TYR A 697 -4.32 -23.09 30.77
C TYR A 697 -4.26 -22.04 29.67
N SER A 698 -5.36 -21.80 28.96
CA SER A 698 -5.32 -20.91 27.81
C SER A 698 -6.69 -20.36 27.47
N PHE A 699 -6.70 -19.22 26.79
CA PHE A 699 -7.89 -18.56 26.31
C PHE A 699 -7.83 -18.30 24.81
N ALA A 700 -9.01 -18.26 24.20
CA ALA A 700 -9.23 -17.68 22.88
C ALA A 700 -10.64 -17.08 22.84
N ILE A 701 -10.82 -16.02 22.04
CA ILE A 701 -12.15 -15.48 21.75
C ILE A 701 -12.49 -15.89 20.33
N TYR A 702 -13.50 -16.75 20.19
CA TYR A 702 -13.96 -17.31 18.92
C TYR A 702 -15.46 -17.08 18.79
N GLN A 703 -15.89 -16.53 17.66
CA GLN A 703 -17.29 -16.16 17.40
C GLN A 703 -17.92 -15.32 18.53
N GLY A 704 -17.17 -14.35 19.04
CA GLY A 704 -17.60 -13.45 20.11
C GLY A 704 -17.76 -14.10 21.49
N SER A 705 -17.30 -15.34 21.67
CA SER A 705 -17.40 -16.07 22.93
C SER A 705 -16.02 -16.44 23.48
N LEU A 706 -15.87 -16.38 24.80
CA LEU A 706 -14.66 -16.79 25.50
C LEU A 706 -14.54 -18.32 25.53
N HIS A 707 -13.37 -18.83 25.19
CA HIS A 707 -13.04 -20.26 25.19
C HIS A 707 -11.85 -20.54 26.10
N VAL A 708 -11.85 -21.70 26.75
CA VAL A 708 -10.83 -22.08 27.75
C VAL A 708 -10.33 -23.50 27.53
N GLY A 709 -9.01 -23.64 27.48
CA GLY A 709 -8.30 -24.91 27.42
C GLY A 709 -8.05 -25.52 28.81
N THR A 710 -8.08 -26.85 28.91
CA THR A 710 -8.07 -27.56 30.21
C THR A 710 -7.03 -28.67 30.33
N TRP A 711 -6.75 -29.05 31.57
CA TRP A 711 -5.98 -30.23 31.98
C TRP A 711 -6.65 -30.96 33.15
N PRO A 712 -6.62 -32.30 33.20
CA PRO A 712 -5.93 -33.23 32.29
C PRO A 712 -6.82 -33.77 31.15
N SER A 713 -8.02 -33.22 30.98
CA SER A 713 -8.96 -33.79 30.00
C SER A 713 -8.62 -33.46 28.54
N GLY A 714 -7.75 -32.47 28.28
CA GLY A 714 -7.44 -32.00 26.93
C GLY A 714 -8.66 -31.45 26.19
N ARG A 715 -9.62 -30.85 26.91
CA ARG A 715 -10.88 -30.32 26.37
C ARG A 715 -10.89 -28.80 26.30
N VAL A 716 -11.73 -28.28 25.40
CA VAL A 716 -12.05 -26.86 25.29
C VAL A 716 -13.49 -26.61 25.71
N TYR A 717 -13.69 -25.56 26.51
CA TYR A 717 -15.02 -25.14 26.95
C TYR A 717 -15.32 -23.72 26.46
N ARG A 718 -16.58 -23.47 26.09
CA ARG A 718 -17.09 -22.13 25.75
C ARG A 718 -17.87 -21.55 26.94
N PHE A 719 -17.63 -20.29 27.25
CA PHE A 719 -18.35 -19.56 28.28
C PHE A 719 -19.78 -19.21 27.83
N GLU A 720 -20.77 -19.52 28.65
CA GLU A 720 -22.17 -19.07 28.44
C GLU A 720 -22.54 -17.97 29.45
N LYS A 721 -22.37 -18.27 30.74
CA LYS A 721 -22.58 -17.36 31.88
C LYS A 721 -21.93 -17.95 33.13
N SER A 722 -22.01 -17.25 34.25
CA SER A 722 -21.44 -17.71 35.52
C SER A 722 -21.89 -19.14 35.85
N ASN A 723 -20.93 -20.03 36.15
CA ASN A 723 -21.12 -21.46 36.41
C ASN A 723 -21.72 -22.30 35.26
N GLU A 724 -21.81 -21.76 34.04
CA GLU A 724 -22.33 -22.47 32.87
C GLU A 724 -21.34 -22.41 31.70
N TRP A 725 -20.85 -23.59 31.30
CA TRP A 725 -19.83 -23.78 30.27
C TRP A 725 -20.23 -24.92 29.34
N THR A 726 -20.11 -24.69 28.04
CA THR A 726 -20.38 -25.72 27.02
C THR A 726 -19.09 -26.43 26.65
N ASP A 727 -19.03 -27.75 26.88
CA ASP A 727 -17.94 -28.63 26.41
C ASP A 727 -17.95 -28.74 24.87
N LEU A 728 -16.84 -28.36 24.24
CA LEU A 728 -16.61 -28.41 22.79
C LEU A 728 -15.76 -29.62 22.35
N GLY A 729 -15.52 -30.58 23.24
CA GLY A 729 -14.84 -31.82 22.94
C GLY A 729 -13.35 -31.80 23.28
N ARG A 730 -12.78 -33.01 23.22
CA ARG A 730 -11.37 -33.29 23.49
C ARG A 730 -10.54 -33.25 22.21
N LEU A 731 -9.31 -32.76 22.32
CA LEU A 731 -8.35 -32.73 21.22
C LEU A 731 -7.64 -34.09 21.14
N GLY A 732 -8.17 -35.00 20.33
CA GLY A 732 -7.60 -36.33 20.15
C GLY A 732 -7.44 -37.11 21.46
N GLN A 733 -6.23 -37.61 21.72
CA GLN A 733 -5.87 -38.27 22.98
C GLN A 733 -5.00 -37.39 23.89
N GLU A 734 -4.92 -36.10 23.58
CA GLU A 734 -4.13 -35.14 24.32
C GLU A 734 -4.74 -34.87 25.71
N LEU A 735 -3.91 -34.36 26.61
CA LEU A 735 -4.20 -34.17 28.02
C LEU A 735 -4.25 -32.68 28.41
N GLU A 736 -3.52 -31.82 27.71
CA GLU A 736 -3.51 -30.37 27.92
C GLU A 736 -3.86 -29.65 26.63
N VAL A 737 -4.69 -28.62 26.73
CA VAL A 737 -4.84 -27.63 25.66
C VAL A 737 -3.95 -26.44 26.00
N MET A 738 -2.89 -26.29 25.20
CA MET A 738 -1.86 -25.25 25.32
C MET A 738 -2.35 -23.96 24.62
N GLY A 739 -1.49 -23.24 23.89
CA GLY A 739 -1.86 -22.00 23.21
C GLY A 739 -3.02 -22.19 22.23
N MET A 740 -4.02 -21.31 22.32
CA MET A 740 -5.15 -21.24 21.39
C MET A 740 -5.18 -19.89 20.67
N VAL A 741 -5.56 -19.88 19.40
CA VAL A 741 -5.70 -18.64 18.62
C VAL A 741 -6.75 -18.80 17.53
N VAL A 742 -7.43 -17.71 17.18
CA VAL A 742 -8.26 -17.67 15.97
C VAL A 742 -7.42 -17.15 14.82
N TYR A 743 -7.10 -17.97 13.83
CA TYR A 743 -6.29 -17.59 12.67
C TYR A 743 -7.12 -17.73 11.39
N ASN A 744 -7.27 -16.63 10.65
CA ASN A 744 -8.06 -16.53 9.42
C ASN A 744 -9.49 -17.15 9.50
N GLY A 745 -10.16 -16.98 10.64
CA GLY A 745 -11.52 -17.51 10.88
C GLY A 745 -11.57 -18.91 11.48
N LYS A 746 -10.42 -19.55 11.73
CA LYS A 746 -10.31 -20.91 12.29
C LYS A 746 -9.79 -20.85 13.73
N LEU A 747 -10.42 -21.58 14.64
CA LEU A 747 -9.90 -21.78 16.00
C LEU A 747 -8.88 -22.91 15.99
N LEU A 748 -7.63 -22.58 16.31
CA LEU A 748 -6.50 -23.50 16.36
C LEU A 748 -5.99 -23.63 17.80
N ALA A 749 -5.50 -24.82 18.14
CA ALA A 749 -5.03 -25.14 19.49
C ALA A 749 -3.83 -26.09 19.46
N GLY A 750 -2.78 -25.75 20.22
CA GLY A 750 -1.64 -26.62 20.50
C GLY A 750 -1.91 -27.52 21.70
N THR A 751 -1.17 -28.62 21.82
CA THR A 751 -1.47 -29.68 22.79
C THR A 751 -0.23 -30.33 23.44
N LEU A 752 -0.48 -31.09 24.51
CA LEU A 752 0.42 -32.04 25.19
C LEU A 752 -0.35 -33.36 25.39
N PRO A 753 0.27 -34.55 25.25
CA PRO A 753 1.70 -34.83 25.30
C PRO A 753 2.45 -34.98 23.98
N LEU A 754 1.80 -34.82 22.84
CA LEU A 754 2.44 -35.14 21.56
C LEU A 754 2.92 -33.91 20.78
N ALA A 755 2.67 -32.68 21.26
CA ALA A 755 2.88 -31.44 20.53
C ALA A 755 2.11 -31.40 19.20
N GLU A 756 0.85 -31.85 19.24
CA GLU A 756 -0.05 -31.80 18.11
C GLU A 756 -0.79 -30.46 18.03
N VAL A 757 -1.17 -30.07 16.82
CA VAL A 757 -2.00 -28.89 16.57
C VAL A 757 -3.32 -29.33 15.96
N TYR A 758 -4.42 -28.82 16.51
CA TYR A 758 -5.78 -29.15 16.10
C TYR A 758 -6.53 -27.90 15.63
N GLU A 759 -7.44 -28.11 14.69
CA GLU A 759 -8.44 -27.14 14.22
C GLU A 759 -9.82 -27.56 14.71
N TYR A 760 -10.59 -26.61 15.24
CA TYR A 760 -11.96 -26.87 15.62
C TYR A 760 -12.85 -27.02 14.38
N SER A 761 -13.42 -28.20 14.19
CA SER A 761 -14.49 -28.44 13.21
C SER A 761 -15.83 -28.40 13.95
N ASN A 762 -16.79 -27.64 13.42
CA ASN A 762 -18.13 -27.49 14.00
C ASN A 762 -18.71 -28.82 14.55
N ASN A 763 -19.60 -28.76 15.55
CA ASN A 763 -20.19 -29.91 16.26
C ASN A 763 -19.26 -30.60 17.27
N LYS A 764 -18.49 -29.84 18.06
CA LYS A 764 -17.68 -30.37 19.17
C LYS A 764 -16.58 -31.35 18.73
N THR A 765 -16.04 -31.18 17.52
CA THR A 765 -14.99 -32.05 16.98
C THR A 765 -13.71 -31.27 16.71
N TRP A 766 -12.57 -31.93 16.85
CA TRP A 766 -11.26 -31.34 16.61
C TRP A 766 -10.49 -32.18 15.61
N LYS A 767 -10.07 -31.55 14.52
CA LYS A 767 -9.31 -32.18 13.45
C LYS A 767 -7.82 -31.95 13.69
N LYS A 768 -7.03 -33.02 13.77
CA LYS A 768 -5.58 -32.89 13.83
C LYS A 768 -5.05 -32.31 12.51
N ILE A 769 -4.20 -31.30 12.62
CA ILE A 769 -3.51 -30.67 11.49
C ILE A 769 -2.09 -31.19 11.36
N THR A 770 -1.34 -31.24 12.46
CA THR A 770 0.06 -31.69 12.43
C THR A 770 0.55 -32.12 13.82
N ARG A 771 1.74 -32.70 13.86
CA ARG A 771 2.59 -32.84 15.05
C ARG A 771 3.87 -32.04 14.81
N LEU A 772 4.21 -31.14 15.73
CA LEU A 772 5.36 -30.23 15.55
C LEU A 772 6.65 -30.76 16.17
N ASP A 773 6.56 -31.46 17.30
CA ASP A 773 7.73 -31.95 18.02
C ASP A 773 7.81 -33.49 17.98
N HIS A 774 8.96 -33.97 17.50
CA HIS A 774 9.30 -35.37 17.33
C HIS A 774 10.51 -35.80 18.17
N THR A 775 10.97 -34.98 19.13
CA THR A 775 12.11 -35.29 20.01
C THR A 775 11.95 -36.70 20.60
N PRO A 776 12.89 -37.64 20.44
CA PRO A 776 12.74 -39.00 20.92
C PRO A 776 12.81 -39.07 22.46
N ASP A 777 12.35 -40.17 23.05
CA ASP A 777 12.60 -40.55 24.45
C ASP A 777 12.16 -39.56 25.54
N VAL A 778 11.26 -38.63 25.22
CA VAL A 778 10.64 -37.71 26.17
C VAL A 778 9.17 -38.04 26.41
N LYS A 779 8.74 -37.91 27.67
CA LYS A 779 7.36 -38.20 28.11
C LYS A 779 6.38 -37.17 27.58
N TYR A 780 6.72 -35.89 27.66
CA TYR A 780 5.84 -34.78 27.26
C TYR A 780 6.49 -33.91 26.20
N ARG A 781 5.74 -33.66 25.13
CA ARG A 781 6.00 -32.65 24.11
C ARG A 781 4.83 -31.68 24.09
N ARG A 782 5.11 -30.40 23.90
CA ARG A 782 4.10 -29.34 23.86
C ARG A 782 4.20 -28.56 22.56
N ALA A 783 3.06 -28.30 21.93
CA ALA A 783 2.89 -27.15 21.04
C ALA A 783 2.46 -25.98 21.94
N TRP A 784 3.43 -25.19 22.39
CA TRP A 784 3.41 -24.44 23.65
C TRP A 784 2.58 -23.15 23.60
N THR A 785 3.03 -22.12 22.89
CA THR A 785 2.31 -20.86 22.70
C THR A 785 2.26 -20.49 21.22
N MET A 786 1.46 -19.49 20.86
CA MET A 786 1.24 -19.07 19.49
C MET A 786 1.18 -17.54 19.35
N ALA A 787 1.59 -17.03 18.19
CA ALA A 787 1.46 -15.61 17.84
C ALA A 787 1.25 -15.43 16.32
N GLU A 788 0.55 -14.37 15.92
CA GLU A 788 0.41 -14.01 14.50
C GLU A 788 1.42 -12.92 14.11
N HIS A 789 2.26 -13.20 13.13
CA HIS A 789 3.27 -12.27 12.61
C HIS A 789 3.37 -12.40 11.09
N ASP A 790 3.45 -11.27 10.39
CA ASP A 790 3.65 -11.22 8.94
C ASP A 790 2.64 -12.10 8.15
N GLY A 791 1.37 -12.10 8.58
CA GLY A 791 0.32 -12.90 7.97
C GLY A 791 0.37 -14.40 8.27
N ARG A 792 1.33 -14.87 9.07
CA ARG A 792 1.51 -16.28 9.42
C ARG A 792 1.23 -16.51 10.91
N LEU A 793 0.82 -17.72 11.23
CA LEU A 793 0.76 -18.23 12.59
C LEU A 793 2.12 -18.80 12.98
N PHE A 794 2.64 -18.47 14.16
CA PHE A 794 3.83 -19.08 14.74
C PHE A 794 3.45 -19.90 15.96
N CYS A 795 4.07 -21.07 16.15
CA CYS A 795 3.89 -21.92 17.31
C CYS A 795 5.23 -22.41 17.84
N SER A 796 5.48 -22.22 19.14
CA SER A 796 6.68 -22.74 19.80
C SER A 796 6.50 -24.16 20.33
N THR A 797 7.61 -24.85 20.58
CA THR A 797 7.59 -26.23 21.06
C THR A 797 8.47 -26.45 22.28
N LEU A 798 8.16 -27.51 23.04
CA LEU A 798 8.99 -28.10 24.09
C LEU A 798 9.03 -29.61 23.85
N PRO A 799 10.19 -30.29 23.99
CA PRO A 799 11.50 -29.75 24.39
C PRO A 799 12.43 -29.40 23.24
N SER A 800 12.02 -29.53 21.98
CA SER A 800 12.91 -29.18 20.86
C SER A 800 13.27 -27.70 20.82
N GLY A 801 12.47 -26.84 21.46
CA GLY A 801 12.69 -25.40 21.51
C GLY A 801 12.51 -24.69 20.18
N LYS A 802 12.05 -25.41 19.15
CA LYS A 802 11.83 -24.88 17.82
C LYS A 802 10.54 -24.07 17.76
N ILE A 803 10.52 -23.12 16.84
CA ILE A 803 9.32 -22.39 16.46
C ILE A 803 8.98 -22.79 15.03
N PHE A 804 7.70 -23.01 14.74
CA PHE A 804 7.21 -23.32 13.40
C PHE A 804 6.20 -22.27 12.95
N SER A 805 6.17 -21.98 11.65
CA SER A 805 5.16 -21.08 11.07
C SER A 805 4.20 -21.78 10.11
N PHE A 806 2.97 -21.32 10.06
CA PHE A 806 1.86 -21.87 9.28
C PHE A 806 1.08 -20.77 8.59
N GLU A 807 0.55 -21.07 7.40
CA GLU A 807 -0.33 -20.17 6.66
C GLU A 807 -1.55 -20.93 6.14
N SER A 808 -2.74 -20.33 6.28
CA SER A 808 -4.02 -20.85 5.77
C SER A 808 -4.72 -19.72 5.03
N GLY A 809 -5.01 -19.92 3.75
CA GLY A 809 -5.39 -18.84 2.87
C GLY A 809 -4.27 -17.81 2.72
N ARG A 810 -4.63 -16.53 2.68
CA ARG A 810 -3.69 -15.41 2.65
C ARG A 810 -4.08 -14.40 3.72
N ASN A 811 -3.11 -13.92 4.49
CA ASN A 811 -3.35 -12.97 5.57
C ASN A 811 -2.27 -11.90 5.58
N ILE A 812 -2.62 -10.70 6.05
CA ILE A 812 -1.67 -9.62 6.34
C ILE A 812 -2.01 -9.00 7.69
N VAL A 813 -0.96 -8.60 8.40
CA VAL A 813 -1.07 -8.01 9.74
C VAL A 813 -0.25 -6.72 9.76
N TRP A 814 -0.81 -5.67 10.34
CA TRP A 814 -0.02 -4.52 10.79
C TRP A 814 0.36 -4.74 12.26
N GLY A 815 1.58 -5.22 12.48
CA GLY A 815 2.06 -5.68 13.80
C GLY A 815 2.41 -4.57 14.79
N HIS A 816 1.65 -3.48 14.80
CA HIS A 816 1.78 -2.35 15.72
C HIS A 816 0.46 -2.13 16.45
N SER A 817 0.52 -1.61 17.67
CA SER A 817 -0.67 -1.30 18.44
C SER A 817 -1.36 -0.05 17.89
N LEU A 818 -2.63 -0.21 17.46
CA LEU A 818 -3.45 0.91 17.01
C LEU A 818 -3.65 1.91 18.16
N SER A 819 -3.27 3.16 17.93
CA SER A 819 -3.40 4.24 18.90
C SER A 819 -4.85 4.59 19.23
N LYS A 820 -4.99 5.46 20.21
CA LYS A 820 -6.25 6.05 20.67
C LYS A 820 -6.84 7.00 19.63
N GLY A 821 -8.16 7.14 19.61
CA GLY A 821 -8.87 8.05 18.71
C GLY A 821 -9.43 7.41 17.43
N TRP A 822 -9.89 8.27 16.52
CA TRP A 822 -10.43 7.87 15.22
C TRP A 822 -9.30 7.60 14.24
N HIS A 823 -9.36 6.44 13.59
CA HIS A 823 -8.45 6.03 12.53
C HIS A 823 -9.24 5.57 11.30
N HIS A 824 -8.80 5.99 10.12
CA HIS A 824 -9.32 5.48 8.87
C HIS A 824 -8.57 4.21 8.50
N VAL A 825 -9.29 3.12 8.26
CA VAL A 825 -8.70 1.83 7.91
C VAL A 825 -9.27 1.34 6.59
N ALA A 826 -8.42 0.77 5.73
CA ALA A 826 -8.88 0.15 4.49
C ALA A 826 -8.16 -1.17 4.18
N ALA A 827 -8.94 -2.18 3.82
CA ALA A 827 -8.51 -3.52 3.46
C ALA A 827 -8.84 -3.80 1.99
N ILE A 828 -7.84 -4.17 1.19
CA ILE A 828 -7.95 -4.24 -0.26
C ILE A 828 -7.42 -5.58 -0.78
N LYS A 829 -8.24 -6.30 -1.54
CA LYS A 829 -7.80 -7.43 -2.38
C LYS A 829 -7.59 -6.92 -3.81
N ALA A 830 -6.34 -6.66 -4.17
CA ALA A 830 -5.93 -6.17 -5.48
C ALA A 830 -5.37 -7.32 -6.31
N GLY A 831 -6.27 -8.14 -6.86
CA GLY A 831 -5.94 -9.24 -7.75
C GLY A 831 -5.15 -10.33 -7.04
N ASP A 832 -3.82 -10.22 -7.14
CA ASP A 832 -2.78 -11.13 -6.65
C ASP A 832 -2.13 -10.68 -5.33
N LYS A 833 -2.62 -9.59 -4.72
CA LYS A 833 -2.13 -9.09 -3.42
C LYS A 833 -3.24 -8.64 -2.47
N LEU A 834 -2.96 -8.73 -1.18
CA LEU A 834 -3.69 -8.02 -0.13
C LEU A 834 -2.93 -6.75 0.24
N LYS A 835 -3.65 -5.66 0.52
CA LYS A 835 -3.09 -4.41 1.04
C LYS A 835 -3.92 -3.91 2.21
N LEU A 836 -3.24 -3.38 3.21
CA LEU A 836 -3.85 -2.77 4.39
C LEU A 836 -3.35 -1.33 4.49
N TYR A 837 -4.29 -0.41 4.71
CA TYR A 837 -4.02 1.01 4.87
C TYR A 837 -4.54 1.51 6.21
N LEU A 838 -3.79 2.44 6.79
CA LEU A 838 -4.12 3.19 7.99
C LEU A 838 -3.90 4.68 7.69
N ASP A 839 -4.91 5.50 7.94
CA ASP A 839 -4.88 6.97 7.79
C ASP A 839 -4.30 7.42 6.43
N GLY A 840 -4.70 6.73 5.36
CA GLY A 840 -4.28 7.04 3.99
C GLY A 840 -2.95 6.40 3.57
N SER A 841 -2.20 5.81 4.51
CA SER A 841 -0.88 5.22 4.27
C SER A 841 -0.96 3.69 4.22
N LYS A 842 -0.26 3.07 3.25
CA LYS A 842 -0.16 1.60 3.19
C LYS A 842 0.75 1.11 4.30
N VAL A 843 0.24 0.24 5.17
CA VAL A 843 0.95 -0.26 6.37
C VAL A 843 1.30 -1.75 6.31
N SER A 844 0.65 -2.51 5.44
CA SER A 844 0.97 -3.93 5.22
C SER A 844 0.57 -4.37 3.80
N GLU A 845 1.29 -5.32 3.22
CA GLU A 845 1.04 -5.90 1.91
C GLU A 845 1.47 -7.37 1.89
N SER A 846 0.71 -8.24 1.23
CA SER A 846 1.04 -9.67 1.14
C SER A 846 2.09 -9.93 0.07
N ALA A 847 2.75 -11.10 0.17
CA ALA A 847 3.37 -11.71 -1.00
C ALA A 847 2.33 -11.96 -2.12
N LEU A 848 2.82 -12.06 -3.37
CA LEU A 848 1.99 -12.39 -4.54
C LEU A 848 1.31 -13.76 -4.36
N PHE A 849 0.03 -13.88 -4.71
CA PHE A 849 -0.70 -15.14 -4.88
C PHE A 849 -1.34 -15.24 -6.27
N ASP A 850 -1.65 -16.46 -6.70
CA ASP A 850 -2.53 -16.64 -7.85
C ASP A 850 -3.96 -16.17 -7.50
N ALA A 851 -4.41 -15.08 -8.13
CA ALA A 851 -5.75 -14.53 -7.92
C ALA A 851 -6.87 -15.55 -8.20
N ARG A 852 -6.62 -16.54 -9.09
CA ARG A 852 -7.60 -17.59 -9.45
C ARG A 852 -7.88 -18.54 -8.30
N ASP A 853 -6.92 -18.71 -7.39
CA ASP A 853 -7.09 -19.55 -6.20
C ASP A 853 -7.98 -18.90 -5.14
N PHE A 854 -8.25 -17.60 -5.25
CA PHE A 854 -9.01 -16.81 -4.28
C PHE A 854 -10.31 -16.28 -4.89
N GLN A 855 -11.06 -17.20 -5.49
CA GLN A 855 -12.49 -17.06 -5.79
C GLN A 855 -13.27 -17.45 -4.52
N LEU A 856 -13.71 -16.44 -3.77
CA LEU A 856 -14.17 -16.57 -2.39
C LEU A 856 -15.69 -16.72 -2.25
N ALA A 857 -16.43 -16.76 -3.37
CA ALA A 857 -17.89 -16.84 -3.38
C ALA A 857 -18.40 -17.96 -2.44
N ASN A 858 -19.20 -17.55 -1.44
CA ASN A 858 -19.82 -18.40 -0.44
C ASN A 858 -21.19 -17.82 -0.02
N ASP A 859 -22.00 -18.62 0.66
CA ASP A 859 -23.34 -18.22 1.14
C ASP A 859 -23.36 -17.65 2.56
N GLY A 860 -22.17 -17.31 3.09
CA GLY A 860 -21.99 -16.61 4.35
C GLY A 860 -22.64 -15.23 4.34
N VAL A 861 -23.07 -14.78 5.52
CA VAL A 861 -23.67 -13.45 5.71
C VAL A 861 -22.57 -12.45 6.01
N ILE A 862 -22.60 -11.29 5.36
CA ILE A 862 -21.74 -10.17 5.73
C ILE A 862 -22.16 -9.65 7.09
N LYS A 863 -21.20 -9.56 8.01
CA LYS A 863 -21.34 -8.96 9.33
C LYS A 863 -20.35 -7.79 9.46
N ILE A 864 -20.81 -6.68 10.02
CA ILE A 864 -19.98 -5.54 10.44
C ILE A 864 -20.07 -5.46 11.97
N GLY A 865 -18.92 -5.32 12.63
CA GLY A 865 -18.83 -5.33 14.09
C GLY A 865 -18.90 -6.71 14.74
N ALA A 866 -18.96 -7.79 13.96
CA ALA A 866 -18.99 -9.17 14.43
C ALA A 866 -18.39 -10.11 13.38
N GLY A 867 -17.84 -11.25 13.81
CA GLY A 867 -17.21 -12.22 12.93
C GLY A 867 -16.84 -13.52 13.64
N PHE A 868 -15.61 -13.98 13.42
CA PHE A 868 -15.09 -15.25 13.94
C PHE A 868 -14.08 -15.05 15.06
N SER A 869 -13.65 -13.83 15.35
CA SER A 869 -12.85 -13.50 16.53
C SER A 869 -13.70 -12.84 17.61
N GLU A 870 -13.27 -11.71 18.16
CA GLU A 870 -14.01 -10.93 19.14
C GLU A 870 -15.00 -9.97 18.45
N ASN A 871 -16.17 -9.76 19.04
CA ASN A 871 -17.11 -8.75 18.53
C ASN A 871 -16.52 -7.34 18.76
N PHE A 872 -16.75 -6.42 17.83
CA PHE A 872 -16.14 -5.09 17.89
C PHE A 872 -16.68 -4.29 19.07
N LEU A 873 -15.77 -3.75 19.88
CA LEU A 873 -16.04 -2.78 20.92
C LEU A 873 -15.51 -1.40 20.50
N GLY A 874 -16.42 -0.44 20.32
CA GLY A 874 -16.08 0.92 19.93
C GLY A 874 -17.05 1.51 18.91
N LYS A 875 -16.60 2.48 18.13
CA LYS A 875 -17.41 3.16 17.11
C LYS A 875 -16.90 2.93 15.69
N MET A 876 -17.81 2.89 14.73
CA MET A 876 -17.49 2.96 13.30
C MET A 876 -18.27 4.07 12.60
N SER A 877 -17.69 4.64 11.55
CA SER A 877 -18.35 5.62 10.68
C SER A 877 -17.90 5.45 9.23
N ASP A 878 -18.73 5.93 8.29
CA ASP A 878 -18.41 5.97 6.87
C ASP A 878 -17.94 4.62 6.28
N PHE A 879 -18.67 3.55 6.59
CA PHE A 879 -18.34 2.21 6.14
C PHE A 879 -18.68 2.04 4.66
N ARG A 880 -17.72 1.58 3.85
CA ARG A 880 -17.85 1.43 2.40
C ARG A 880 -17.30 0.10 1.92
N ILE A 881 -17.94 -0.45 0.89
CA ILE A 881 -17.42 -1.59 0.13
C ILE A 881 -17.42 -1.23 -1.35
N TYR A 882 -16.32 -1.55 -2.02
CA TYR A 882 -16.10 -1.38 -3.45
C TYR A 882 -15.85 -2.74 -4.12
N ASN A 883 -16.40 -2.95 -5.32
CA ASN A 883 -16.14 -4.13 -6.16
C ASN A 883 -14.84 -4.03 -7.00
N GLN A 884 -13.94 -3.13 -6.59
CA GLN A 884 -12.68 -2.87 -7.25
C GLN A 884 -11.62 -2.46 -6.23
N THR A 885 -10.37 -2.44 -6.69
CA THR A 885 -9.24 -1.87 -5.94
C THR A 885 -9.38 -0.35 -5.82
N LEU A 886 -9.37 0.18 -4.60
CA LEU A 886 -9.23 1.61 -4.38
C LEU A 886 -7.79 2.04 -4.68
N ASP A 887 -7.64 3.11 -5.45
CA ASP A 887 -6.35 3.75 -5.65
C ASP A 887 -5.88 4.45 -4.36
N VAL A 888 -4.56 4.66 -4.25
CA VAL A 888 -3.96 5.26 -3.05
C VAL A 888 -4.45 6.68 -2.76
N GLU A 889 -4.77 7.46 -3.79
CA GLU A 889 -5.22 8.83 -3.64
C GLU A 889 -6.68 8.89 -3.15
N LEU A 890 -7.51 7.93 -3.57
CA LEU A 890 -8.86 7.76 -3.06
C LEU A 890 -8.83 7.27 -1.60
N VAL A 891 -7.94 6.33 -1.24
CA VAL A 891 -7.76 5.94 0.16
C VAL A 891 -7.33 7.13 1.03
N LYS A 892 -6.39 7.96 0.56
CA LYS A 892 -6.01 9.22 1.23
C LYS A 892 -7.17 10.21 1.34
N LYS A 893 -7.98 10.36 0.29
CA LYS A 893 -9.17 11.23 0.30
C LYS A 893 -10.17 10.76 1.34
N LEU A 894 -10.50 9.47 1.40
CA LEU A 894 -11.39 8.91 2.42
C LEU A 894 -10.83 9.15 3.83
N ALA A 895 -9.52 8.95 4.01
CA ALA A 895 -8.84 9.25 5.27
C ALA A 895 -8.78 10.75 5.63
N SER A 896 -8.98 11.66 4.68
CA SER A 896 -9.08 13.10 4.95
C SER A 896 -10.49 13.54 5.39
N MET A 897 -11.51 12.74 5.07
CA MET A 897 -12.91 12.99 5.40
C MET A 897 -13.19 12.54 6.84
N LYS A 898 -12.67 13.30 7.82
CA LYS A 898 -12.82 12.97 9.25
C LYS A 898 -14.28 12.72 9.65
N PRO A 899 -14.54 11.76 10.55
CA PRO A 899 -15.88 11.47 11.03
C PRO A 899 -16.42 12.66 11.86
N PRO A 900 -17.75 12.84 11.92
CA PRO A 900 -18.37 13.92 12.69
C PRO A 900 -17.97 13.85 14.17
N SER A 901 -17.43 14.95 14.71
CA SER A 901 -17.01 15.11 16.11
C SER A 901 -18.19 15.13 17.08
#